data_AF-A0A6G0X7M0-F1
#
_entry.id   AF-A0A6G0X7M0-F1
#
_cell.length_a   1.000
_cell.length_b   1.000
_cell.length_c   1.000
_cell.angle_alpha   90.00
_cell.angle_beta   90.00
_cell.angle_gamma   90.00
#
_symmetry.space_group_name_H-M   'P 1'
#
loop_
_entity.id
_entity.type
_entity.pdbx_description
1 polymer ?
#
loop_
_entity_poly.entity_id
_entity_poly.type
_entity_poly.pdbx_seq_one_letter_code
_entity_poly.pdbx_strand_id
1 'polypeptide(L)'
;MRRLPSKRKFAKKLKPKLSVAYISKWCRVISNLMAGAGIFATGVIVLLLLTQGMFYSTNFYTFPQDTWVPRYQSCRLSVSGFSSCHPADIAVTGSAPWTSIGLQLASELDLHNSTVFATTCALNLPVSATQAIGKIIFLVGETSFPSCNPVGPQVILGMAVVDTVGTADFPDGAFLMSVFSDAKPIQPATVVDTQGNTIPVTTSATKTIVAVNGTRVPTTWGQRNFVTSLNCLNRFFLMQVWAINHFPDLSASLKTMEGYSVGKTTGYITTFGLDNSHKVDNYMLLFLFQIVICSVTLVLLGNDGLITLEGLSGLLKNKPVLTYDILASLERRKILLFALVGVFLFSPLYADVIRYTYTINGYHYWSLSLVMVGLIMALSWMAILTCIVQWLPVPAAWRNRPVCYSAPFFVYCNCIGFVVVEAAQRRGPSAAATFWGDAPSTLCLNMDGMAVVSGAFSMDGATPIIYTLMPDIAVVLMVSWLVSIAAHKVLTGSVVLEMTWTAQNAFVNQVALPQWVTSLDLDKKNTIAIGTKLYCRPSLMVLLGYCTVYDDNKYRLPKDEHLNFSSHMSSHTEATEAGTSSVGTSTMRGKVMVQPQPGRPSKAPSSHEDVHYMVISIYGLLAATFPWIRKVYQPQIFGEIHQNKFTPSKSITRIEKAHAYVYSRGDCCS
;
A
#
# COMPACT_ATOMS: atom_id res chain seq x y z
N MET A 1 5.09 -30.73 73.64
CA MET A 1 4.88 -30.81 72.18
C MET A 1 3.94 -29.69 71.72
N ARG A 2 4.47 -28.64 71.07
CA ARG A 2 3.68 -27.58 70.43
C ARG A 2 4.12 -27.49 68.97
N ARG A 3 3.23 -27.77 68.03
CA ARG A 3 3.37 -27.36 66.62
C ARG A 3 2.55 -26.08 66.44
N LEU A 4 3.20 -24.99 66.03
CA LEU A 4 2.57 -23.78 65.49
C LEU A 4 2.92 -23.68 64.00
N PRO A 5 1.96 -23.37 63.12
CA PRO A 5 2.20 -23.29 61.67
C PRO A 5 2.76 -21.92 61.26
N SER A 6 3.71 -21.97 60.34
CA SER A 6 4.29 -20.85 59.59
C SER A 6 3.22 -20.15 58.73
N LYS A 7 2.91 -18.89 59.06
CA LYS A 7 2.13 -17.99 58.19
C LYS A 7 3.06 -17.39 57.13
N ARG A 8 3.12 -18.01 55.95
CA ARG A 8 3.54 -17.34 54.71
C ARG A 8 2.59 -16.17 54.43
N LYS A 9 3.10 -14.93 54.50
CA LYS A 9 2.38 -13.75 54.02
C LYS A 9 2.27 -13.85 52.49
N PHE A 10 1.08 -14.18 51.99
CA PHE A 10 0.75 -13.98 50.58
C PHE A 10 0.76 -12.48 50.28
N ALA A 11 1.70 -12.04 49.45
CA ALA A 11 1.69 -10.70 48.88
C ALA A 11 0.37 -10.52 48.10
N LYS A 12 -0.46 -9.58 48.52
CA LYS A 12 -1.67 -9.19 47.79
C LYS A 12 -1.26 -8.73 46.39
N LYS A 13 -1.62 -9.49 45.35
CA LYS A 13 -1.67 -8.98 43.98
C LYS A 13 -2.65 -7.80 43.97
N LEU A 14 -2.14 -6.57 43.90
CA LEU A 14 -2.98 -5.40 43.68
C LEU A 14 -3.78 -5.61 42.38
N LYS A 15 -5.11 -5.56 42.48
CA LYS A 15 -5.97 -5.50 41.30
C LYS A 15 -5.71 -4.17 40.58
N PRO A 16 -5.51 -4.15 39.25
CA PRO A 16 -5.26 -2.91 38.53
C PRO A 16 -6.50 -2.02 38.60
N LYS A 17 -6.35 -0.77 39.05
CA LYS A 17 -7.36 0.27 38.82
C LYS A 17 -7.27 0.66 37.35
N LEU A 18 -8.40 0.63 36.64
CA LEU A 18 -8.53 0.97 35.22
C LEU A 18 -8.39 2.50 35.03
N SER A 19 -7.19 3.02 35.29
CA SER A 19 -6.85 4.43 35.11
C SER A 19 -6.66 4.75 33.63
N VAL A 20 -6.96 5.98 33.21
CA VAL A 20 -6.66 6.51 31.86
C VAL A 20 -5.19 6.27 31.48
N ALA A 21 -4.26 6.36 32.44
CA ALA A 21 -2.84 6.10 32.22
C ALA A 21 -2.54 4.61 31.93
N TYR A 22 -3.33 3.69 32.48
CA TYR A 22 -3.21 2.26 32.20
C TYR A 22 -3.75 1.92 30.80
N ILE A 23 -4.90 2.49 30.42
CA ILE A 23 -5.48 2.33 29.08
C ILE A 23 -4.52 2.90 28.01
N SER A 24 -3.96 4.08 28.25
CA SER A 24 -3.00 4.71 27.32
C SER A 24 -1.78 3.83 27.03
N LYS A 25 -1.26 3.11 28.05
CA LYS A 25 -0.14 2.16 27.86
C LYS A 25 -0.52 0.99 26.97
N TRP A 26 -1.73 0.45 27.14
CA TRP A 26 -2.26 -0.62 26.26
C TRP A 26 -2.44 -0.13 24.83
N CYS A 27 -3.03 1.06 24.63
CA CYS A 27 -3.20 1.63 23.29
C CYS A 27 -1.87 1.79 22.55
N ARG A 28 -0.80 2.23 23.24
CA ARG A 28 0.55 2.34 22.64
C ARG A 28 1.11 0.99 22.21
N VAL A 29 1.02 -0.04 23.06
CA VAL A 29 1.51 -1.38 22.72
C VAL A 29 0.71 -1.99 21.58
N ILE A 30 -0.62 -1.87 21.60
CA ILE A 30 -1.48 -2.33 20.51
C ILE A 30 -1.13 -1.59 19.21
N SER A 31 -0.96 -0.27 19.25
CA SER A 31 -0.55 0.52 18.07
C SER A 31 0.78 0.04 17.49
N ASN A 32 1.78 -0.22 18.34
CA ASN A 32 3.07 -0.75 17.89
C ASN A 32 2.96 -2.16 17.29
N LEU A 33 2.14 -3.02 17.89
CA LEU A 33 1.86 -4.36 17.36
C LEU A 33 1.11 -4.29 16.03
N MET A 34 0.15 -3.37 15.88
CA MET A 34 -0.55 -3.14 14.61
C MET A 34 0.40 -2.61 13.54
N ALA A 35 1.30 -1.68 13.88
CA ALA A 35 2.32 -1.17 12.95
C ALA A 35 3.25 -2.31 12.48
N GLY A 36 3.71 -3.17 13.39
CA GLY A 36 4.50 -4.36 13.04
C GLY A 36 3.72 -5.36 12.19
N ALA A 37 2.50 -5.71 12.61
CA ALA A 37 1.61 -6.61 11.89
C ALA A 37 1.25 -6.10 10.48
N GLY A 38 1.07 -4.78 10.31
CA GLY A 38 0.80 -4.15 9.03
C GLY A 38 1.92 -4.36 8.01
N ILE A 39 3.17 -4.40 8.45
CA ILE A 39 4.33 -4.64 7.58
C ILE A 39 4.43 -6.12 7.19
N PHE A 40 4.16 -7.03 8.12
CA PHE A 40 4.02 -8.45 7.78
C PHE A 40 2.85 -8.69 6.82
N ALA A 41 1.70 -8.07 7.07
CA ALA A 41 0.54 -8.14 6.19
C ALA A 41 0.86 -7.60 4.79
N THR A 42 1.61 -6.50 4.71
CA THR A 42 2.12 -5.95 3.44
C THR A 42 2.97 -6.98 2.69
N GLY A 43 3.90 -7.66 3.36
CA GLY A 43 4.70 -8.73 2.76
C GLY A 43 3.86 -9.89 2.23
N VAL A 44 2.85 -10.31 2.99
CA VAL A 44 1.88 -11.35 2.58
C VAL A 44 1.08 -10.88 1.37
N ILE A 45 0.61 -9.64 1.34
CA ILE A 45 -0.14 -9.07 0.21
C ILE A 45 0.72 -9.06 -1.05
N VAL A 46 1.98 -8.60 -0.97
CA VAL A 46 2.89 -8.62 -2.13
C VAL A 46 3.08 -10.05 -2.64
N LEU A 47 3.27 -11.02 -1.74
CA LEU A 47 3.38 -12.43 -2.13
C LEU A 47 2.11 -12.93 -2.84
N LEU A 48 0.93 -12.59 -2.32
CA LEU A 48 -0.35 -12.95 -2.95
C LEU A 48 -0.50 -12.32 -4.33
N LEU A 49 -0.19 -11.03 -4.47
CA LEU A 49 -0.25 -10.34 -5.77
C LEU A 49 0.71 -10.96 -6.78
N LEU A 50 1.91 -11.36 -6.35
CA LEU A 50 2.86 -12.08 -7.21
C LEU A 50 2.29 -13.41 -7.71
N THR A 51 1.64 -14.19 -6.83
CA THR A 51 0.99 -15.45 -7.26
C THR A 51 -0.17 -15.24 -8.23
N GLN A 52 -0.80 -14.05 -8.24
CA GLN A 52 -1.87 -13.69 -9.16
C GLN A 52 -1.36 -13.09 -10.49
N GLY A 53 -0.06 -13.13 -10.76
CA GLY A 53 0.51 -12.60 -12.00
C GLY A 53 0.59 -11.06 -12.02
N MET A 54 0.94 -10.43 -10.90
CA MET A 54 1.03 -8.96 -10.81
C MET A 54 1.88 -8.32 -11.94
N PHE A 55 3.01 -8.92 -12.28
CA PHE A 55 3.91 -8.38 -13.30
C PHE A 55 3.66 -8.93 -14.70
N TYR A 56 2.95 -10.05 -14.81
CA TYR A 56 2.54 -10.65 -16.06
C TYR A 56 1.29 -11.48 -15.79
N SER A 57 0.20 -11.15 -16.49
CA SER A 57 -1.02 -11.94 -16.44
C SER A 57 -1.65 -12.01 -17.82
N THR A 58 -2.24 -13.15 -18.13
CA THR A 58 -3.04 -13.44 -19.30
C THR A 58 -4.37 -13.99 -18.83
N ASN A 59 -5.48 -13.43 -19.34
CA ASN A 59 -6.83 -13.84 -19.01
C ASN A 59 -7.68 -13.92 -20.26
N PHE A 60 -8.52 -14.95 -20.37
CA PHE A 60 -9.36 -15.15 -21.54
C PHE A 60 -10.81 -14.80 -21.21
N TYR A 61 -11.42 -13.96 -22.04
CA TYR A 61 -12.84 -13.58 -21.96
C TYR A 61 -13.58 -14.09 -23.18
N THR A 62 -14.64 -14.84 -22.95
CA THR A 62 -15.55 -15.29 -24.01
C THR A 62 -16.78 -14.38 -24.03
N PHE A 63 -17.19 -13.92 -25.20
CA PHE A 63 -18.39 -13.10 -25.37
C PHE A 63 -19.53 -13.96 -25.92
N PRO A 64 -20.45 -14.43 -25.06
CA PRO A 64 -21.63 -15.15 -25.52
C PRO A 64 -22.55 -14.25 -26.35
N GLN A 65 -23.32 -14.86 -27.25
CA GLN A 65 -24.16 -14.16 -28.24
C GLN A 65 -25.40 -13.48 -27.65
N ASP A 66 -25.74 -13.77 -26.38
CA ASP A 66 -26.78 -13.08 -25.61
C ASP A 66 -26.45 -11.61 -25.36
N THR A 67 -25.16 -11.25 -25.36
CA THR A 67 -24.69 -9.86 -25.20
C THR A 67 -24.65 -9.06 -26.50
N TRP A 68 -24.92 -9.69 -27.65
CA TRP A 68 -24.77 -9.05 -28.95
C TRP A 68 -26.06 -8.33 -29.36
N VAL A 69 -25.91 -7.09 -29.82
CA VAL A 69 -27.04 -6.25 -30.24
C VAL A 69 -27.16 -6.29 -31.76
N PRO A 70 -28.34 -6.64 -32.32
CA PRO A 70 -28.55 -6.59 -33.76
C PRO A 70 -28.52 -5.13 -34.25
N ARG A 71 -27.79 -4.88 -35.33
CA ARG A 71 -27.79 -3.58 -36.01
C ARG A 71 -28.69 -3.59 -37.23
N TYR A 72 -28.26 -4.27 -38.29
CA TYR A 72 -29.00 -4.35 -39.55
C TYR A 72 -28.83 -5.73 -40.21
N GLN A 73 -29.88 -6.15 -40.92
CA GLN A 73 -29.97 -7.40 -41.68
C GLN A 73 -30.30 -7.08 -43.14
N SER A 74 -29.45 -6.30 -43.82
CA SER A 74 -29.66 -5.89 -45.22
C SER A 74 -28.49 -6.24 -46.14
N CYS A 75 -27.32 -6.53 -45.57
CA CYS A 75 -26.07 -6.65 -46.30
C CYS A 75 -25.94 -8.04 -46.96
N ARG A 76 -25.80 -8.06 -48.28
CA ARG A 76 -25.53 -9.27 -49.06
C ARG A 76 -24.05 -9.31 -49.43
N LEU A 77 -23.42 -10.45 -49.20
CA LEU A 77 -22.01 -10.65 -49.50
C LEU A 77 -21.86 -11.53 -50.75
N SER A 78 -21.01 -11.10 -51.67
CA SER A 78 -20.67 -11.82 -52.91
C SER A 78 -19.17 -11.70 -53.17
N VAL A 79 -18.66 -12.28 -54.25
CA VAL A 79 -17.22 -12.17 -54.61
C VAL A 79 -16.78 -10.73 -54.85
N SER A 80 -17.69 -9.85 -55.29
CA SER A 80 -17.44 -8.41 -55.40
C SER A 80 -17.52 -7.66 -54.06
N GLY A 81 -17.69 -8.38 -52.94
CA GLY A 81 -17.81 -7.83 -51.60
C GLY A 81 -19.25 -7.55 -51.19
N PHE A 82 -19.41 -6.56 -50.30
CA PHE A 82 -20.68 -6.17 -49.72
C PHE A 82 -21.59 -5.44 -50.71
N SER A 83 -22.89 -5.76 -50.69
CA SER A 83 -23.93 -5.18 -51.52
C SER A 83 -25.23 -5.03 -50.72
N SER A 84 -26.10 -4.07 -51.08
CA SER A 84 -27.40 -3.85 -50.41
C SER A 84 -27.35 -3.46 -48.91
N CYS A 85 -26.18 -3.09 -48.39
CA CYS A 85 -25.99 -2.79 -46.96
C CYS A 85 -26.61 -1.44 -46.58
N HIS A 86 -27.03 -1.32 -45.32
CA HIS A 86 -27.60 -0.08 -44.82
C HIS A 86 -26.53 1.03 -44.77
N PRO A 87 -26.83 2.30 -45.11
CA PRO A 87 -25.83 3.38 -45.09
C PRO A 87 -25.16 3.57 -43.72
N ALA A 88 -25.88 3.31 -42.63
CA ALA A 88 -25.33 3.40 -41.27
C ALA A 88 -24.26 2.33 -40.99
N ASP A 89 -24.33 1.15 -41.62
CA ASP A 89 -23.29 0.12 -41.52
C ASP A 89 -22.01 0.57 -42.23
N ILE A 90 -22.15 1.12 -43.44
CA ILE A 90 -21.04 1.67 -44.23
C ILE A 90 -20.36 2.83 -43.46
N ALA A 91 -21.15 3.64 -42.77
CA ALA A 91 -20.65 4.77 -41.99
C ALA A 91 -19.72 4.35 -40.84
N VAL A 92 -19.81 3.09 -40.35
CA VAL A 92 -19.03 2.63 -39.19
C VAL A 92 -17.53 2.72 -39.42
N THR A 93 -17.07 2.31 -40.60
CA THR A 93 -15.65 2.34 -40.98
C THR A 93 -15.34 3.35 -42.07
N GLY A 94 -16.37 3.87 -42.75
CA GLY A 94 -16.24 4.63 -43.99
C GLY A 94 -16.21 3.72 -45.23
N SER A 95 -16.47 4.31 -46.41
CA SER A 95 -16.74 3.58 -47.65
C SER A 95 -15.57 2.74 -48.18
N ALA A 96 -14.35 3.28 -48.18
CA ALA A 96 -13.17 2.58 -48.69
C ALA A 96 -12.76 1.37 -47.81
N PRO A 97 -12.67 1.52 -46.47
CA PRO A 97 -12.46 0.37 -45.58
C PRO A 97 -13.61 -0.63 -45.65
N TRP A 98 -14.87 -0.18 -45.68
CA TRP A 98 -16.04 -1.05 -45.73
C TRP A 98 -16.03 -1.98 -46.95
N THR A 99 -15.75 -1.40 -48.13
CA THR A 99 -15.65 -2.16 -49.38
C THR A 99 -14.55 -3.22 -49.30
N SER A 100 -13.42 -2.85 -48.71
CA SER A 100 -12.25 -3.72 -48.58
C SER A 100 -12.45 -4.85 -47.56
N ILE A 101 -13.16 -4.58 -46.46
CA ILE A 101 -13.61 -5.57 -45.48
C ILE A 101 -14.52 -6.59 -46.18
N GLY A 102 -15.50 -6.14 -46.97
CA GLY A 102 -16.40 -7.02 -47.72
C GLY A 102 -15.65 -7.91 -48.71
N LEU A 103 -14.73 -7.34 -49.49
CA LEU A 103 -13.90 -8.11 -50.43
C LEU A 103 -13.00 -9.12 -49.73
N GLN A 104 -12.40 -8.75 -48.59
CA GLN A 104 -11.59 -9.68 -47.82
C GLN A 104 -12.44 -10.79 -47.23
N LEU A 105 -13.58 -10.47 -46.62
CA LEU A 105 -14.48 -11.47 -46.04
C LEU A 105 -14.97 -12.46 -47.09
N ALA A 106 -15.36 -12.00 -48.28
CA ALA A 106 -15.76 -12.87 -49.38
C ALA A 106 -14.62 -13.83 -49.80
N SER A 107 -13.40 -13.32 -49.87
CA SER A 107 -12.21 -14.13 -50.18
C SER A 107 -11.90 -15.16 -49.10
N GLU A 108 -12.06 -14.83 -47.82
CA GLU A 108 -11.79 -15.74 -46.70
C GLU A 108 -12.82 -16.87 -46.58
N LEU A 109 -14.06 -16.59 -46.98
CA LEU A 109 -15.17 -17.56 -47.04
C LEU A 109 -15.19 -18.38 -48.33
N ASP A 110 -14.20 -18.17 -49.22
CA ASP A 110 -14.07 -18.86 -50.50
C ASP A 110 -15.32 -18.77 -51.40
N LEU A 111 -15.98 -17.60 -51.40
CA LEU A 111 -17.17 -17.39 -52.21
C LEU A 111 -16.81 -17.37 -53.70
N HIS A 112 -17.53 -18.14 -54.52
CA HIS A 112 -17.28 -18.23 -55.97
C HIS A 112 -18.37 -17.56 -56.81
N ASN A 113 -19.61 -18.04 -56.74
CA ASN A 113 -20.76 -17.50 -57.51
C ASN A 113 -22.04 -17.37 -56.66
N SER A 114 -21.95 -17.64 -55.36
CA SER A 114 -23.06 -17.55 -54.42
C SER A 114 -23.12 -16.16 -53.79
N THR A 115 -24.33 -15.63 -53.65
CA THR A 115 -24.60 -14.49 -52.78
C THR A 115 -25.10 -15.01 -51.45
N VAL A 116 -24.48 -14.59 -50.36
CA VAL A 116 -24.79 -15.02 -48.99
C VAL A 116 -25.26 -13.84 -48.15
N PHE A 117 -25.89 -14.13 -47.01
CA PHE A 117 -26.53 -13.13 -46.15
C PHE A 117 -25.63 -12.77 -44.98
N ALA A 118 -25.24 -11.50 -44.87
CA ALA A 118 -24.41 -11.01 -43.78
C ALA A 118 -25.25 -10.15 -42.81
N THR A 119 -25.28 -10.54 -41.55
CA THR A 119 -25.89 -9.76 -40.48
C THR A 119 -24.82 -8.98 -39.74
N THR A 120 -25.05 -7.68 -39.55
CA THR A 120 -24.19 -6.81 -38.75
C THR A 120 -24.67 -6.81 -37.30
N CYS A 121 -23.80 -7.23 -36.40
CA CYS A 121 -24.01 -7.22 -34.95
C CYS A 121 -23.02 -6.25 -34.29
N ALA A 122 -23.43 -5.64 -33.18
CA ALA A 122 -22.56 -4.82 -32.35
C ALA A 122 -22.37 -5.45 -30.98
N LEU A 123 -21.12 -5.44 -30.52
CA LEU A 123 -20.78 -5.66 -29.13
C LEU A 123 -20.44 -4.28 -28.54
N ASN A 124 -21.30 -3.74 -27.68
CA ASN A 124 -21.07 -2.45 -27.04
C ASN A 124 -20.94 -2.65 -25.52
N LEU A 125 -19.80 -2.24 -24.98
CA LEU A 125 -19.53 -2.19 -23.55
C LEU A 125 -19.63 -0.72 -23.12
N PRO A 126 -20.71 -0.33 -22.41
CA PRO A 126 -20.83 1.03 -21.92
C PRO A 126 -19.71 1.31 -20.92
N VAL A 127 -18.91 2.35 -21.18
CA VAL A 127 -17.82 2.80 -20.29
C VAL A 127 -18.28 3.94 -19.40
N SER A 128 -19.09 4.85 -19.95
CA SER A 128 -19.76 5.93 -19.24
C SER A 128 -21.04 6.35 -20.00
N ALA A 129 -21.73 7.38 -19.53
CA ALA A 129 -22.88 7.96 -20.26
C ALA A 129 -22.49 8.57 -21.62
N THR A 130 -21.19 8.80 -21.89
CA THR A 130 -20.70 9.52 -23.07
C THR A 130 -19.58 8.79 -23.83
N GLN A 131 -19.06 7.68 -23.31
CA GLN A 131 -18.04 6.86 -23.95
C GLN A 131 -18.45 5.39 -23.93
N ALA A 132 -18.26 4.72 -25.06
CA ALA A 132 -18.47 3.29 -25.21
C ALA A 132 -17.26 2.67 -25.90
N ILE A 133 -16.94 1.43 -25.50
CA ILE A 133 -16.03 0.56 -26.25
C ILE A 133 -16.89 -0.39 -27.04
N GLY A 134 -16.57 -0.60 -28.30
CA GLY A 134 -17.38 -1.49 -29.11
C GLY A 134 -16.66 -2.12 -30.27
N LYS A 135 -17.29 -3.16 -30.83
CA LYS A 135 -16.79 -3.94 -31.96
C LYS A 135 -17.96 -4.25 -32.88
N ILE A 136 -17.67 -4.40 -34.17
CA ILE A 136 -18.64 -4.93 -35.14
C ILE A 136 -18.34 -6.40 -35.39
N ILE A 137 -19.40 -7.19 -35.46
CA ILE A 137 -19.33 -8.62 -35.78
C ILE A 137 -20.22 -8.86 -37.01
N PHE A 138 -19.69 -9.54 -38.01
CA PHE A 138 -20.43 -10.03 -39.16
C PHE A 138 -20.69 -11.51 -39.00
N LEU A 139 -21.96 -11.89 -39.00
CA LEU A 139 -22.40 -13.28 -39.08
C LEU A 139 -22.86 -13.57 -40.49
N VAL A 140 -22.32 -14.63 -41.10
CA VAL A 140 -22.63 -14.97 -42.50
C VAL A 140 -23.42 -16.28 -42.57
N GLY A 141 -24.61 -16.20 -43.16
CA GLY A 141 -25.51 -17.33 -43.40
C GLY A 141 -25.72 -17.57 -44.89
N GLU A 142 -25.98 -18.83 -45.26
CA GLU A 142 -26.14 -19.22 -46.66
C GLU A 142 -27.53 -18.85 -47.22
N THR A 143 -28.59 -19.16 -46.47
CA THR A 143 -29.98 -19.09 -46.97
C THR A 143 -30.78 -17.93 -46.40
N SER A 144 -30.38 -17.39 -45.25
CA SER A 144 -31.05 -16.29 -44.55
C SER A 144 -30.07 -15.51 -43.69
N PHE A 145 -30.46 -14.29 -43.29
CA PHE A 145 -29.70 -13.48 -42.33
C PHE A 145 -29.61 -14.18 -40.96
N PRO A 146 -28.39 -14.47 -40.46
CA PRO A 146 -28.23 -15.00 -39.10
C PRO A 146 -28.73 -14.01 -38.03
N SER A 147 -29.03 -14.52 -36.83
CA SER A 147 -29.43 -13.70 -35.69
C SER A 147 -28.19 -13.39 -34.86
N CYS A 148 -28.05 -12.16 -34.38
CA CYS A 148 -26.97 -11.80 -33.46
C CYS A 148 -27.09 -12.52 -32.12
N ASN A 149 -28.33 -12.74 -31.68
CA ASN A 149 -28.69 -13.49 -30.47
C ASN A 149 -29.66 -14.61 -30.88
N PRO A 150 -29.15 -15.79 -31.29
CA PRO A 150 -29.99 -16.92 -31.68
C PRO A 150 -30.59 -17.62 -30.46
N VAL A 151 -31.72 -18.30 -30.66
CA VAL A 151 -32.25 -19.28 -29.71
C VAL A 151 -32.05 -20.66 -30.31
N GLY A 152 -31.25 -21.49 -29.65
CA GLY A 152 -30.78 -22.78 -30.17
C GLY A 152 -29.60 -22.69 -31.15
N PRO A 153 -29.27 -23.79 -31.83
CA PRO A 153 -28.17 -23.83 -32.80
C PRO A 153 -28.53 -23.05 -34.07
N GLN A 154 -27.62 -22.18 -34.50
CA GLN A 154 -27.70 -21.46 -35.77
C GLN A 154 -26.50 -21.80 -36.66
N VAL A 155 -26.78 -22.26 -37.87
CA VAL A 155 -25.73 -22.61 -38.85
C VAL A 155 -25.18 -21.35 -39.52
N ILE A 156 -23.86 -21.24 -39.58
CA ILE A 156 -23.13 -20.14 -40.22
C ILE A 156 -22.04 -20.66 -41.18
N LEU A 157 -21.70 -19.86 -42.18
CA LEU A 157 -20.55 -20.07 -43.08
C LEU A 157 -19.27 -19.44 -42.51
N GLY A 158 -19.42 -18.46 -41.62
CA GLY A 158 -18.30 -17.83 -40.94
C GLY A 158 -18.73 -16.65 -40.09
N MET A 159 -17.76 -16.15 -39.35
CA MET A 159 -17.90 -15.06 -38.39
C MET A 159 -16.68 -14.14 -38.52
N ALA A 160 -16.90 -12.84 -38.68
CA ALA A 160 -15.82 -11.87 -38.73
C ALA A 160 -16.00 -10.80 -37.66
N VAL A 161 -14.92 -10.42 -36.98
CA VAL A 161 -14.91 -9.35 -35.98
C VAL A 161 -14.04 -8.23 -36.53
N VAL A 162 -14.58 -7.02 -36.53
CA VAL A 162 -13.89 -5.79 -36.93
C VAL A 162 -13.76 -4.88 -35.72
N ASP A 163 -12.50 -4.53 -35.44
CA ASP A 163 -12.12 -3.55 -34.45
C ASP A 163 -10.99 -2.65 -34.98
N THR A 164 -10.45 -1.76 -34.15
CA THR A 164 -9.36 -0.85 -34.54
C THR A 164 -8.04 -1.27 -33.91
N VAL A 165 -6.93 -1.01 -34.62
CA VAL A 165 -5.58 -1.37 -34.20
C VAL A 165 -4.61 -0.21 -34.50
N GLY A 166 -3.74 0.10 -33.55
CA GLY A 166 -2.58 0.97 -33.76
C GLY A 166 -1.32 0.12 -33.88
N THR A 167 -0.49 0.36 -34.90
CA THR A 167 0.81 -0.33 -35.08
C THR A 167 1.86 0.67 -35.54
N ALA A 168 3.13 0.28 -35.57
CA ALA A 168 4.20 1.15 -36.09
C ALA A 168 3.97 1.55 -37.56
N ASP A 169 3.41 0.65 -38.36
CA ASP A 169 3.09 0.90 -39.79
C ASP A 169 1.81 1.71 -39.97
N PHE A 170 0.94 1.73 -38.95
CA PHE A 170 -0.35 2.44 -38.94
C PHE A 170 -0.49 3.26 -37.65
N PRO A 171 0.26 4.38 -37.50
CA PRO A 171 0.27 5.19 -36.28
C PRO A 171 -1.06 5.92 -36.03
N ASP A 172 -1.75 6.34 -37.10
CA ASP A 172 -3.09 6.96 -37.03
C ASP A 172 -4.22 5.93 -36.85
N GLY A 173 -3.87 4.65 -36.73
CA GLY A 173 -4.80 3.54 -36.61
C GLY A 173 -5.25 2.95 -37.94
N ALA A 174 -5.66 1.69 -37.89
CA ALA A 174 -6.27 0.95 -38.98
C ALA A 174 -7.38 0.04 -38.41
N PHE A 175 -8.15 -0.61 -39.28
CA PHE A 175 -9.12 -1.62 -38.86
C PHE A 175 -8.44 -2.99 -38.85
N LEU A 176 -8.71 -3.80 -37.82
CA LEU A 176 -8.29 -5.19 -37.75
C LEU A 176 -9.53 -6.07 -37.95
N MET A 177 -9.49 -6.89 -39.00
CA MET A 177 -10.52 -7.90 -39.25
C MET A 177 -9.98 -9.26 -38.85
N SER A 178 -10.67 -9.94 -37.93
CA SER A 178 -10.40 -11.32 -37.52
C SER A 178 -11.54 -12.22 -38.03
N VAL A 179 -11.24 -13.22 -38.84
CA VAL A 179 -12.25 -14.04 -39.53
C VAL A 179 -12.11 -15.51 -39.15
N PHE A 180 -13.20 -16.09 -38.65
CA PHE A 180 -13.44 -17.51 -38.64
C PHE A 180 -14.20 -17.89 -39.92
N SER A 181 -13.60 -18.78 -40.72
CA SER A 181 -14.18 -19.29 -41.96
C SER A 181 -14.39 -20.79 -41.85
N ASP A 182 -15.63 -21.24 -42.04
CA ASP A 182 -15.99 -22.65 -42.01
C ASP A 182 -15.55 -23.39 -43.31
N ALA A 183 -15.13 -22.65 -44.33
CA ALA A 183 -14.53 -23.21 -45.54
C ALA A 183 -13.11 -23.77 -45.30
N LYS A 184 -12.47 -23.43 -44.17
CA LYS A 184 -11.12 -23.86 -43.83
C LYS A 184 -11.14 -24.98 -42.79
N PRO A 185 -10.22 -25.96 -42.86
CA PRO A 185 -10.12 -27.01 -41.85
C PRO A 185 -9.76 -26.40 -40.48
N ILE A 186 -10.35 -26.93 -39.41
CA ILE A 186 -10.09 -26.50 -38.04
C ILE A 186 -8.72 -27.01 -37.58
N GLN A 187 -7.87 -26.08 -37.14
CA GLN A 187 -6.61 -26.37 -36.48
C GLN A 187 -6.75 -26.02 -35.00
N PRO A 188 -6.96 -27.03 -34.12
CA PRO A 188 -7.14 -26.78 -32.70
C PRO A 188 -5.84 -26.30 -32.07
N ALA A 189 -5.97 -25.32 -31.19
CA ALA A 189 -4.91 -24.77 -30.35
C ALA A 189 -5.47 -24.46 -28.97
N THR A 190 -4.60 -24.08 -28.05
CA THR A 190 -4.98 -23.78 -26.68
C THR A 190 -4.32 -22.51 -26.19
N VAL A 191 -5.10 -21.64 -25.56
CA VAL A 191 -4.60 -20.51 -24.78
C VAL A 191 -4.64 -20.91 -23.30
N VAL A 192 -3.56 -20.63 -22.57
CA VAL A 192 -3.47 -20.91 -21.14
C VAL A 192 -3.48 -19.58 -20.38
N ASP A 193 -4.44 -19.43 -19.46
CA ASP A 193 -4.51 -18.25 -18.61
C ASP A 193 -3.53 -18.32 -17.42
N THR A 194 -3.39 -17.22 -16.67
CA THR A 194 -2.52 -17.14 -15.49
C THR A 194 -2.90 -18.14 -14.39
N GLN A 195 -4.17 -18.56 -14.34
CA GLN A 195 -4.66 -19.53 -13.35
C GLN A 195 -4.41 -20.98 -13.80
N GLY A 196 -3.87 -21.19 -15.01
CA GLY A 196 -3.63 -22.50 -15.59
C GLY A 196 -4.84 -23.12 -16.29
N ASN A 197 -5.95 -22.37 -16.44
CA ASN A 197 -7.08 -22.85 -17.21
C ASN A 197 -6.68 -22.88 -18.69
N THR A 198 -7.06 -23.98 -19.36
CA THR A 198 -6.77 -24.18 -20.78
C THR A 198 -8.04 -23.93 -21.58
N ILE A 199 -8.01 -22.92 -22.45
CA ILE A 199 -9.12 -22.55 -23.32
C ILE A 199 -8.84 -23.08 -24.73
N PRO A 200 -9.67 -24.00 -25.26
CA PRO A 200 -9.54 -24.46 -26.64
C PRO A 200 -9.95 -23.34 -27.60
N VAL A 201 -9.09 -23.07 -28.58
CA VAL A 201 -9.28 -22.07 -29.64
C VAL A 201 -8.86 -22.64 -30.99
N THR A 202 -9.12 -21.91 -32.07
CA THR A 202 -8.65 -22.29 -33.41
C THR A 202 -7.56 -21.34 -33.96
N THR A 203 -6.51 -21.91 -34.56
CA THR A 203 -5.50 -21.16 -35.33
C THR A 203 -5.90 -20.94 -36.78
N SER A 204 -7.01 -21.56 -37.24
CA SER A 204 -7.52 -21.37 -38.60
C SER A 204 -8.12 -19.99 -38.85
N ALA A 205 -8.29 -19.19 -37.79
CA ALA A 205 -8.76 -17.82 -37.90
C ALA A 205 -7.72 -16.93 -38.59
N THR A 206 -8.13 -16.22 -39.63
CA THR A 206 -7.28 -15.28 -40.36
C THR A 206 -7.42 -13.87 -39.81
N LYS A 207 -6.32 -13.11 -39.86
CA LYS A 207 -6.29 -11.72 -39.44
C LYS A 207 -5.74 -10.85 -40.57
N THR A 208 -6.45 -9.77 -40.86
CA THR A 208 -6.07 -8.81 -41.90
C THR A 208 -6.27 -7.39 -41.40
N ILE A 209 -5.25 -6.56 -41.57
CA ILE A 209 -5.33 -5.13 -41.30
C ILE A 209 -5.88 -4.44 -42.55
N VAL A 210 -6.91 -3.62 -42.39
CA VAL A 210 -7.50 -2.79 -43.43
C VAL A 210 -7.24 -1.33 -43.09
N ALA A 211 -6.39 -0.68 -43.87
CA ALA A 211 -6.07 0.74 -43.70
C ALA A 211 -7.29 1.63 -44.02
N VAL A 212 -7.27 2.88 -43.55
CA VAL A 212 -8.36 3.85 -43.78
C VAL A 212 -8.58 4.13 -45.28
N ASN A 213 -7.55 3.94 -46.11
CA ASN A 213 -7.65 4.05 -47.57
C ASN A 213 -8.18 2.77 -48.27
N GLY A 214 -8.47 1.70 -47.53
CA GLY A 214 -8.90 0.40 -48.06
C GLY A 214 -7.77 -0.59 -48.38
N THR A 215 -6.50 -0.24 -48.17
CA THR A 215 -5.38 -1.18 -48.39
C THR A 215 -5.48 -2.34 -47.41
N ARG A 216 -5.32 -3.57 -47.91
CA ARG A 216 -5.42 -4.81 -47.11
C ARG A 216 -4.03 -5.40 -46.91
N VAL A 217 -3.66 -5.64 -45.67
CA VAL A 217 -2.37 -6.22 -45.29
C VAL A 217 -2.62 -7.45 -44.42
N PRO A 218 -2.22 -8.66 -44.85
CA PRO A 218 -2.35 -9.85 -44.02
C PRO A 218 -1.46 -9.73 -42.79
N THR A 219 -1.90 -10.28 -41.65
CA THR A 219 -1.11 -10.28 -40.41
C THR A 219 -1.14 -11.65 -39.73
N THR A 220 -0.37 -11.77 -38.65
CA THR A 220 -0.19 -12.99 -37.89
C THR A 220 -1.40 -13.31 -37.00
N TRP A 221 -1.59 -14.59 -36.68
CA TRP A 221 -2.63 -15.03 -35.74
C TRP A 221 -2.51 -14.35 -34.36
N GLY A 222 -1.29 -14.05 -33.92
CA GLY A 222 -0.99 -13.34 -32.68
C GLY A 222 -1.03 -11.81 -32.77
N GLN A 223 -1.60 -11.23 -33.84
CA GLN A 223 -1.72 -9.77 -33.96
C GLN A 223 -2.44 -9.20 -32.73
N ARG A 224 -1.75 -8.30 -32.04
CA ARG A 224 -2.25 -7.57 -30.88
C ARG A 224 -3.11 -6.39 -31.32
N ASN A 225 -4.19 -6.16 -30.60
CA ASN A 225 -5.01 -4.96 -30.63
C ASN A 225 -5.13 -4.39 -29.20
N PHE A 226 -5.79 -3.24 -29.04
CA PHE A 226 -5.91 -2.57 -27.74
C PHE A 226 -4.55 -2.38 -27.06
N VAL A 227 -3.51 -2.04 -27.82
CA VAL A 227 -2.17 -1.88 -27.27
C VAL A 227 -2.08 -0.50 -26.64
N THR A 228 -1.87 -0.44 -25.32
CA THR A 228 -1.53 0.81 -24.64
C THR A 228 -0.53 0.55 -23.52
N SER A 229 -0.02 1.62 -22.93
CA SER A 229 0.97 1.55 -21.87
C SER A 229 0.64 2.51 -20.74
N LEU A 230 1.02 2.16 -19.51
CA LEU A 230 0.86 3.00 -18.33
C LEU A 230 2.23 3.30 -17.73
N ASN A 231 2.50 4.59 -17.56
CA ASN A 231 3.72 5.10 -16.95
C ASN A 231 3.46 5.46 -15.47
N CYS A 232 3.24 4.44 -14.64
CA CYS A 232 2.87 4.61 -13.23
C CYS A 232 4.05 5.04 -12.34
N LEU A 233 5.26 4.62 -12.72
CA LEU A 233 6.50 4.89 -11.97
C LEU A 233 7.46 5.72 -12.83
N ASN A 234 7.98 5.10 -13.89
CA ASN A 234 8.82 5.74 -14.90
C ASN A 234 8.80 4.89 -16.18
N ARG A 235 9.43 5.40 -17.25
CA ARG A 235 9.54 4.70 -18.54
C ARG A 235 10.32 3.38 -18.49
N PHE A 236 11.12 3.16 -17.44
CA PHE A 236 11.90 1.93 -17.28
C PHE A 236 11.05 0.77 -16.74
N PHE A 237 9.97 1.08 -16.02
CA PHE A 237 9.00 0.13 -15.45
C PHE A 237 7.61 0.31 -16.07
N LEU A 238 7.57 0.38 -17.39
CA LEU A 238 6.34 0.60 -18.14
C LEU A 238 5.44 -0.64 -18.03
N MET A 239 4.15 -0.45 -17.72
CA MET A 239 3.15 -1.50 -17.82
C MET A 239 2.54 -1.46 -19.22
N GLN A 240 2.71 -2.52 -19.99
CA GLN A 240 2.09 -2.69 -21.30
C GLN A 240 0.88 -3.59 -21.17
N VAL A 241 -0.22 -3.20 -21.79
CA VAL A 241 -1.44 -4.01 -21.88
C VAL A 241 -1.81 -4.18 -23.35
N TRP A 242 -2.37 -5.34 -23.68
CA TRP A 242 -2.87 -5.63 -25.01
C TRP A 242 -3.96 -6.69 -24.95
N ALA A 243 -4.69 -6.80 -26.05
CA ALA A 243 -5.63 -7.87 -26.28
C ALA A 243 -5.31 -8.58 -27.60
N ILE A 244 -5.85 -9.80 -27.75
CA ILE A 244 -5.77 -10.59 -28.97
C ILE A 244 -7.13 -11.24 -29.21
N ASN A 245 -7.71 -11.02 -30.39
CA ASN A 245 -8.97 -11.66 -30.80
C ASN A 245 -8.76 -13.15 -31.11
N HIS A 246 -9.63 -14.00 -30.56
CA HIS A 246 -9.67 -15.44 -30.81
C HIS A 246 -11.11 -15.96 -30.98
N PHE A 247 -11.22 -17.20 -31.46
CA PHE A 247 -12.48 -17.92 -31.66
C PHE A 247 -12.45 -19.22 -30.82
N PRO A 248 -12.95 -19.19 -29.57
CA PRO A 248 -12.92 -20.35 -28.68
C PRO A 248 -13.95 -21.41 -29.07
N ASP A 249 -13.62 -22.68 -28.78
CA ASP A 249 -14.56 -23.80 -28.89
C ASP A 249 -15.49 -23.84 -27.68
N LEU A 250 -16.80 -23.76 -27.94
CA LEU A 250 -17.83 -23.74 -26.90
C LEU A 250 -18.51 -25.10 -26.67
N SER A 251 -18.01 -26.17 -27.29
CA SER A 251 -18.62 -27.51 -27.20
C SER A 251 -18.84 -27.98 -25.75
N ALA A 252 -17.96 -27.60 -24.83
CA ALA A 252 -18.07 -27.93 -23.41
C ALA A 252 -19.16 -27.13 -22.66
N SER A 253 -19.54 -25.95 -23.15
CA SER A 253 -20.41 -24.98 -22.47
C SER A 253 -21.84 -24.94 -23.02
N LEU A 254 -22.20 -25.86 -23.90
CA LEU A 254 -23.51 -25.88 -24.58
C LEU A 254 -24.73 -25.90 -23.65
N LYS A 255 -24.60 -26.53 -22.48
CA LYS A 255 -25.72 -26.70 -21.54
C LYS A 255 -26.18 -25.39 -20.89
N THR A 256 -25.34 -24.37 -20.89
CA THR A 256 -25.59 -23.09 -20.21
C THR A 256 -25.93 -21.95 -21.17
N MET A 257 -26.02 -22.22 -22.48
CA MET A 257 -26.27 -21.20 -23.51
C MET A 257 -27.67 -21.34 -24.11
N GLU A 258 -28.38 -20.22 -24.27
CA GLU A 258 -29.72 -20.19 -24.90
C GLU A 258 -29.65 -20.43 -26.41
N GLY A 259 -28.57 -20.02 -27.07
CA GLY A 259 -28.28 -20.30 -28.48
C GLY A 259 -26.83 -20.03 -28.83
N TYR A 260 -26.41 -20.52 -29.99
CA TYR A 260 -25.02 -20.49 -30.43
C TYR A 260 -24.88 -20.66 -31.94
N SER A 261 -23.76 -20.19 -32.47
CA SER A 261 -23.40 -20.34 -33.88
C SER A 261 -22.54 -21.59 -34.10
N VAL A 262 -22.87 -22.36 -35.14
CA VAL A 262 -22.17 -23.58 -35.53
C VAL A 262 -21.76 -23.52 -37.00
N GLY A 263 -20.50 -23.86 -37.29
CA GLY A 263 -20.00 -23.98 -38.66
C GLY A 263 -20.75 -25.07 -39.43
N LYS A 264 -21.21 -24.76 -40.64
CA LYS A 264 -22.01 -25.68 -41.48
C LYS A 264 -21.28 -26.99 -41.82
N THR A 265 -20.00 -26.91 -42.12
CA THR A 265 -19.17 -27.97 -42.69
C THR A 265 -18.33 -28.61 -41.60
N THR A 266 -17.70 -27.79 -40.75
CA THR A 266 -16.82 -28.27 -39.69
C THR A 266 -17.56 -28.70 -38.44
N GLY A 267 -18.80 -28.26 -38.25
CA GLY A 267 -19.53 -28.45 -37.00
C GLY A 267 -18.93 -27.70 -35.81
N TYR A 268 -17.95 -26.81 -36.04
CA TYR A 268 -17.24 -26.09 -34.98
C TYR A 268 -18.16 -25.06 -34.32
N ILE A 269 -18.29 -25.14 -33.00
CA ILE A 269 -19.18 -24.29 -32.22
C ILE A 269 -18.35 -23.17 -31.62
N THR A 270 -18.56 -21.94 -32.07
CA THR A 270 -17.68 -20.82 -31.73
C THR A 270 -18.43 -19.55 -31.42
N THR A 271 -17.77 -18.68 -30.66
CA THR A 271 -18.11 -17.27 -30.54
C THR A 271 -16.84 -16.43 -30.65
N PHE A 272 -16.94 -15.14 -30.32
CA PHE A 272 -15.81 -14.24 -30.17
C PHE A 272 -15.20 -14.32 -28.76
N GLY A 273 -13.87 -14.34 -28.67
CA GLY A 273 -13.13 -14.24 -27.41
C GLY A 273 -11.95 -13.28 -27.49
N LEU A 274 -11.55 -12.76 -26.32
CA LEU A 274 -10.39 -11.89 -26.12
C LEU A 274 -9.41 -12.56 -25.16
N ASP A 275 -8.17 -12.75 -25.61
CA ASP A 275 -7.02 -12.95 -24.74
C ASP A 275 -6.49 -11.57 -24.34
N ASN A 276 -6.71 -11.22 -23.07
CA ASN A 276 -6.30 -9.98 -22.44
C ASN A 276 -5.03 -10.23 -21.64
N SER A 277 -3.96 -9.53 -21.98
CA SER A 277 -2.66 -9.73 -21.35
C SER A 277 -2.00 -8.42 -20.96
N HIS A 278 -1.25 -8.47 -19.85
CA HIS A 278 -0.40 -7.36 -19.42
C HIS A 278 1.00 -7.83 -19.05
N LYS A 279 1.97 -6.91 -19.14
CA LYS A 279 3.35 -7.12 -18.73
C LYS A 279 3.96 -5.85 -18.18
N VAL A 280 4.72 -5.95 -17.11
CA VAL A 280 5.54 -4.86 -16.57
C VAL A 280 6.98 -5.05 -17.03
N ASP A 281 7.56 -4.02 -17.65
CA ASP A 281 8.95 -4.04 -18.09
C ASP A 281 9.92 -4.01 -16.91
N ASN A 282 11.03 -4.75 -17.03
CA ASN A 282 12.09 -4.85 -16.00
C ASN A 282 11.61 -5.20 -14.59
N TYR A 283 10.48 -5.91 -14.47
CA TYR A 283 9.85 -6.20 -13.18
C TYR A 283 10.73 -6.97 -12.18
N MET A 284 11.69 -7.76 -12.66
CA MET A 284 12.63 -8.49 -11.81
C MET A 284 13.46 -7.54 -10.93
N LEU A 285 13.81 -6.35 -11.43
CA LEU A 285 14.53 -5.36 -10.65
C LEU A 285 13.65 -4.76 -9.53
N LEU A 286 12.37 -4.50 -9.82
CA LEU A 286 11.40 -4.07 -8.81
C LEU A 286 11.24 -5.12 -7.72
N PHE A 287 11.13 -6.38 -8.12
CA PHE A 287 10.99 -7.50 -7.20
C PHE A 287 12.21 -7.63 -6.28
N LEU A 288 13.43 -7.58 -6.84
CA LEU A 288 14.67 -7.60 -6.04
C LEU A 288 14.77 -6.40 -5.11
N PHE A 289 14.44 -5.19 -5.59
CA PHE A 289 14.42 -4.00 -4.75
C PHE A 289 13.44 -4.16 -3.58
N GLN A 290 12.23 -4.67 -3.84
CA GLN A 290 11.21 -4.91 -2.83
C GLN A 290 11.71 -5.89 -1.75
N ILE A 291 12.36 -6.98 -2.16
CA ILE A 291 12.95 -7.96 -1.21
C ILE A 291 14.01 -7.28 -0.34
N VAL A 292 14.92 -6.54 -0.94
CA VAL A 292 16.02 -5.87 -0.24
C VAL A 292 15.47 -4.83 0.74
N ILE A 293 14.56 -3.96 0.30
CA ILE A 293 14.03 -2.88 1.14
C ILE A 293 13.13 -3.42 2.25
N CYS A 294 12.34 -4.47 2.00
CA CYS A 294 11.59 -5.17 3.04
C CYS A 294 12.53 -5.79 4.08
N SER A 295 13.61 -6.44 3.64
CA SER A 295 14.60 -7.05 4.54
C SER A 295 15.28 -6.00 5.41
N VAL A 296 15.72 -4.89 4.82
CA VAL A 296 16.30 -3.75 5.55
C VAL A 296 15.30 -3.20 6.56
N THR A 297 14.04 -3.00 6.15
CA THR A 297 12.98 -2.48 7.03
C THR A 297 12.70 -3.41 8.21
N LEU A 298 12.64 -4.73 7.98
CA LEU A 298 12.47 -5.73 9.03
C LEU A 298 13.63 -5.73 10.03
N VAL A 299 14.88 -5.60 9.54
CA VAL A 299 16.07 -5.49 10.42
C VAL A 299 16.01 -4.24 11.27
N LEU A 300 15.64 -3.09 10.69
CA LEU A 300 15.52 -1.83 11.42
C LEU A 300 14.44 -1.90 12.50
N LEU A 301 13.28 -2.50 12.18
CA LEU A 301 12.16 -2.71 13.11
C LEU A 301 12.40 -3.81 14.14
N GLY A 302 13.33 -4.73 13.90
CA GLY A 302 13.66 -5.77 14.88
C GLY A 302 14.08 -5.18 16.23
N ASN A 303 14.74 -4.01 16.22
CA ASN A 303 15.08 -3.28 17.44
C ASN A 303 13.83 -2.83 18.21
N ASP A 304 12.82 -2.32 17.50
CA ASP A 304 11.52 -1.93 18.05
C ASP A 304 10.71 -3.12 18.57
N GLY A 305 10.78 -4.25 17.87
CA GLY A 305 10.15 -5.50 18.25
C GLY A 305 10.62 -5.98 19.62
N LEU A 306 11.93 -5.94 19.87
CA LEU A 306 12.51 -6.32 21.17
C LEU A 306 11.94 -5.46 22.31
N ILE A 307 11.93 -4.13 22.15
CA ILE A 307 11.41 -3.22 23.19
C ILE A 307 9.90 -3.39 23.37
N THR A 308 9.14 -3.59 22.29
CA THR A 308 7.69 -3.78 22.35
C THR A 308 7.30 -5.08 23.02
N LEU A 309 8.05 -6.17 22.79
CA LEU A 309 7.83 -7.47 23.44
C LEU A 309 8.18 -7.43 24.93
N GLU A 310 9.29 -6.79 25.31
CA GLU A 310 9.61 -6.51 26.72
C GLU A 310 8.53 -5.64 27.39
N GLY A 311 7.99 -4.68 26.62
CA GLY A 311 6.86 -3.86 27.01
C GLY A 311 5.61 -4.69 27.32
N LEU A 312 5.21 -5.56 26.39
CA LEU A 312 4.06 -6.44 26.52
C LEU A 312 4.22 -7.43 27.69
N SER A 313 5.39 -8.06 27.82
CA SER A 313 5.76 -8.94 28.95
C SER A 313 5.62 -8.21 30.29
N GLY A 314 6.07 -6.96 30.36
CA GLY A 314 5.91 -6.09 31.53
C GLY A 314 4.44 -5.82 31.87
N LEU A 315 3.61 -5.48 30.87
CA LEU A 315 2.17 -5.20 31.06
C LEU A 315 1.44 -6.44 31.55
N LEU A 316 1.67 -7.60 30.93
CA LEU A 316 1.06 -8.87 31.33
C LEU A 316 1.45 -9.29 32.75
N LYS A 317 2.66 -8.95 33.19
CA LYS A 317 3.16 -9.21 34.54
C LYS A 317 2.80 -8.12 35.56
N ASN A 318 2.06 -7.08 35.16
CA ASN A 318 1.78 -5.88 35.96
C ASN A 318 3.04 -5.21 36.55
N LYS A 319 4.19 -5.35 35.87
CA LYS A 319 5.42 -4.64 36.24
C LYS A 319 5.38 -3.23 35.61
N PRO A 320 6.12 -2.24 36.13
CA PRO A 320 6.31 -0.98 35.41
C PRO A 320 6.86 -1.28 34.01
N VAL A 321 6.49 -0.50 32.99
CA VAL A 321 6.75 -0.83 31.58
C VAL A 321 7.25 0.40 30.85
N LEU A 322 8.28 0.21 30.02
CA LEU A 322 8.70 1.18 29.03
C LEU A 322 7.88 0.97 27.76
N THR A 323 6.99 1.92 27.44
CA THR A 323 6.27 1.93 26.16
C THR A 323 6.44 3.30 25.51
N TYR A 324 6.72 3.30 24.21
CA TYR A 324 6.79 4.49 23.37
C TYR A 324 6.02 4.24 22.09
N ASP A 325 5.75 5.32 21.36
CA ASP A 325 5.03 5.27 20.09
C ASP A 325 6.02 5.19 18.93
N ILE A 326 6.01 4.07 18.20
CA ILE A 326 6.93 3.84 17.08
C ILE A 326 6.68 4.87 15.97
N LEU A 327 5.43 5.18 15.66
CA LEU A 327 5.07 6.09 14.56
C LEU A 327 5.53 7.51 14.87
N ALA A 328 5.36 7.98 16.10
CA ALA A 328 5.91 9.27 16.54
C ALA A 328 7.46 9.29 16.50
N SER A 329 8.11 8.16 16.77
CA SER A 329 9.58 8.07 16.73
C SER A 329 10.17 8.17 15.31
N LEU A 330 9.36 7.97 14.26
CA LEU A 330 9.81 8.06 12.86
C LEU A 330 10.37 9.44 12.52
N GLU A 331 9.93 10.49 13.21
CA GLU A 331 10.47 11.85 13.07
C GLU A 331 11.98 11.93 13.34
N ARG A 332 12.49 11.12 14.28
CA ARG A 332 13.93 11.02 14.56
C ARG A 332 14.60 9.90 13.78
N ARG A 333 13.83 8.87 13.41
CA ARG A 333 14.33 7.66 12.77
C ARG A 333 14.18 7.72 11.26
N LYS A 334 14.90 8.69 10.67
CA LYS A 334 14.82 9.00 9.23
C LYS A 334 15.16 7.79 8.34
N ILE A 335 16.15 6.98 8.71
CA ILE A 335 16.52 5.77 7.95
C ILE A 335 15.34 4.79 7.90
N LEU A 336 14.68 4.53 9.04
CA LEU A 336 13.49 3.68 9.08
C LEU A 336 12.33 4.30 8.29
N LEU A 337 12.12 5.62 8.40
CA LEU A 337 11.08 6.33 7.65
C LEU A 337 11.28 6.19 6.13
N PHE A 338 12.49 6.43 5.62
CA PHE A 338 12.80 6.25 4.20
C PHE A 338 12.70 4.80 3.76
N ALA A 339 13.11 3.85 4.60
CA ALA A 339 12.94 2.42 4.31
C ALA A 339 11.45 2.04 4.18
N LEU A 340 10.60 2.54 5.09
CA LEU A 340 9.15 2.34 5.02
C LEU A 340 8.53 2.98 3.77
N VAL A 341 8.91 4.20 3.41
CA VAL A 341 8.48 4.82 2.13
C VAL A 341 8.92 3.96 0.95
N GLY A 342 10.16 3.46 0.97
CA GLY A 342 10.70 2.57 -0.06
C GLY A 342 9.93 1.25 -0.20
N VAL A 343 9.43 0.67 0.90
CA VAL A 343 8.60 -0.54 0.88
C VAL A 343 7.29 -0.30 0.13
N PHE A 344 6.69 0.88 0.23
CA PHE A 344 5.42 1.18 -0.43
C PHE A 344 5.60 1.95 -1.75
N LEU A 345 6.83 2.18 -2.21
CA LEU A 345 7.14 3.00 -3.38
C LEU A 345 6.39 2.55 -4.65
N PHE A 346 6.16 1.26 -4.79
CA PHE A 346 5.53 0.67 -5.97
C PHE A 346 4.01 0.50 -5.85
N SER A 347 3.39 0.96 -4.77
CA SER A 347 1.94 0.84 -4.59
C SER A 347 1.10 1.46 -5.72
N PRO A 348 1.50 2.57 -6.40
CA PRO A 348 0.73 3.08 -7.52
C PRO A 348 0.66 2.10 -8.70
N LEU A 349 1.76 1.40 -8.99
CA LEU A 349 1.79 0.35 -10.02
C LEU A 349 0.85 -0.80 -9.65
N TYR A 350 0.82 -1.20 -8.37
CA TYR A 350 -0.08 -2.26 -7.91
C TYR A 350 -1.54 -1.87 -8.09
N ALA A 351 -1.89 -0.60 -7.82
CA ALA A 351 -3.24 -0.09 -8.03
C ALA A 351 -3.64 -0.13 -9.52
N ASP A 352 -2.75 0.21 -10.46
CA ASP A 352 -3.03 0.14 -11.90
C ASP A 352 -3.17 -1.31 -12.41
N VAL A 353 -2.35 -2.25 -11.92
CA VAL A 353 -2.50 -3.68 -12.25
C VAL A 353 -3.85 -4.22 -11.73
N ILE A 354 -4.23 -3.86 -10.50
CA ILE A 354 -5.49 -4.29 -9.92
C ILE A 354 -6.68 -3.62 -10.60
N ARG A 355 -6.54 -2.37 -11.06
CA ARG A 355 -7.53 -1.68 -11.89
C ARG A 355 -7.82 -2.45 -13.17
N TYR A 356 -6.77 -2.89 -13.87
CA TYR A 356 -6.90 -3.69 -15.09
C TYR A 356 -7.55 -5.06 -14.84
N THR A 357 -7.17 -5.72 -13.75
CA THR A 357 -7.65 -7.08 -13.40
C THR A 357 -8.90 -7.07 -12.51
N TYR A 358 -9.53 -5.91 -12.32
CA TYR A 358 -10.59 -5.69 -11.31
C TYR A 358 -11.78 -6.64 -11.49
N THR A 359 -12.24 -6.83 -12.72
CA THR A 359 -13.41 -7.66 -13.09
C THR A 359 -13.17 -9.16 -12.99
N ILE A 360 -11.93 -9.59 -12.75
CA ILE A 360 -11.55 -10.99 -12.59
C ILE A 360 -11.43 -11.31 -11.11
N ASN A 361 -10.29 -10.94 -10.52
CA ASN A 361 -9.95 -11.16 -9.12
C ASN A 361 -9.51 -9.87 -8.42
N GLY A 362 -9.25 -8.79 -9.17
CA GLY A 362 -8.68 -7.56 -8.63
C GLY A 362 -9.59 -6.88 -7.60
N TYR A 363 -10.91 -7.05 -7.68
CA TYR A 363 -11.85 -6.46 -6.73
C TYR A 363 -11.57 -6.84 -5.27
N HIS A 364 -11.02 -8.04 -5.01
CA HIS A 364 -10.64 -8.48 -3.66
C HIS A 364 -9.48 -7.69 -3.08
N TYR A 365 -8.59 -7.19 -3.94
CA TYR A 365 -7.32 -6.57 -3.55
C TYR A 365 -7.31 -5.04 -3.75
N TRP A 366 -8.35 -4.48 -4.37
CA TRP A 366 -8.48 -3.05 -4.64
C TRP A 366 -8.28 -2.21 -3.38
N SER A 367 -9.09 -2.42 -2.33
CA SER A 367 -8.96 -1.65 -1.09
C SER A 367 -7.60 -1.80 -0.43
N LEU A 368 -6.97 -2.98 -0.53
CA LEU A 368 -5.63 -3.22 0.03
C LEU A 368 -4.55 -2.42 -0.71
N SER A 369 -4.61 -2.36 -2.04
CA SER A 369 -3.70 -1.50 -2.81
C SER A 369 -3.87 -0.01 -2.49
N LEU A 370 -5.11 0.44 -2.27
CA LEU A 370 -5.38 1.81 -1.86
C LEU A 370 -4.86 2.10 -0.45
N VAL A 371 -4.91 1.15 0.48
CA VAL A 371 -4.24 1.30 1.79
C VAL A 371 -2.74 1.49 1.61
N MET A 372 -2.09 0.73 0.72
CA MET A 372 -0.65 0.91 0.42
C MET A 372 -0.35 2.29 -0.17
N VAL A 373 -1.20 2.78 -1.09
CA VAL A 373 -1.12 4.15 -1.64
C VAL A 373 -1.33 5.19 -0.53
N GLY A 374 -2.28 4.99 0.38
CA GLY A 374 -2.48 5.85 1.54
C GLY A 374 -1.27 5.86 2.47
N LEU A 375 -0.62 4.72 2.69
CA LEU A 375 0.57 4.59 3.53
C LEU A 375 1.77 5.31 2.93
N ILE A 376 2.08 5.12 1.64
CA ILE A 376 3.19 5.86 1.01
C ILE A 376 2.97 7.37 1.09
N MET A 377 1.74 7.85 0.87
CA MET A 377 1.43 9.29 0.91
C MET A 377 1.56 9.85 2.33
N ALA A 378 1.03 9.16 3.34
CA ALA A 378 1.17 9.58 4.74
C ALA A 378 2.64 9.58 5.21
N LEU A 379 3.39 8.52 4.92
CA LEU A 379 4.80 8.42 5.30
C LEU A 379 5.66 9.44 4.55
N SER A 380 5.37 9.70 3.27
CA SER A 380 6.05 10.74 2.49
C SER A 380 5.75 12.13 3.04
N TRP A 381 4.51 12.40 3.46
CA TRP A 381 4.16 13.65 4.14
C TRP A 381 4.96 13.82 5.45
N MET A 382 5.07 12.77 6.26
CA MET A 382 5.93 12.80 7.45
C MET A 382 7.39 13.03 7.09
N ALA A 383 7.91 12.43 6.02
CA ALA A 383 9.28 12.66 5.56
C ALA A 383 9.50 14.13 5.16
N ILE A 384 8.54 14.75 4.46
CA ILE A 384 8.56 16.18 4.10
C ILE A 384 8.56 17.05 5.37
N LEU A 385 7.63 16.80 6.30
CA LEU A 385 7.52 17.58 7.55
C LEU A 385 8.79 17.48 8.42
N THR A 386 9.50 16.36 8.39
CA THR A 386 10.63 16.10 9.28
C THR A 386 11.99 16.42 8.65
N CYS A 387 12.08 16.33 7.31
CA CYS A 387 13.33 16.53 6.58
C CYS A 387 13.39 17.85 5.82
N ILE A 388 12.27 18.46 5.45
CA ILE A 388 12.25 19.73 4.71
C ILE A 388 11.79 20.85 5.63
N VAL A 389 10.61 20.70 6.26
CA VAL A 389 10.01 21.78 7.06
C VAL A 389 10.88 22.13 8.27
N GLN A 390 11.56 21.16 8.89
CA GLN A 390 12.44 21.42 10.04
C GLN A 390 13.68 22.27 9.72
N TRP A 391 14.06 22.40 8.45
CA TRP A 391 15.23 23.18 8.04
C TRP A 391 14.89 24.63 7.65
N LEU A 392 13.60 24.97 7.57
CA LEU A 392 13.18 26.33 7.29
C LEU A 392 13.48 27.25 8.48
N PRO A 393 14.05 28.46 8.25
CA PRO A 393 14.39 29.38 9.33
C PRO A 393 13.14 29.80 10.10
N VAL A 394 13.21 29.69 11.44
CA VAL A 394 12.07 29.99 12.33
C VAL A 394 12.14 31.43 12.85
N PRO A 395 11.06 32.21 12.75
CA PRO A 395 10.97 33.52 13.39
C PRO A 395 11.19 33.44 14.91
N ALA A 396 11.80 34.46 15.50
CA ALA A 396 12.12 34.47 16.94
C ALA A 396 10.91 34.19 17.84
N ALA A 397 9.71 34.65 17.47
CA ALA A 397 8.46 34.45 18.21
C ALA A 397 8.00 32.98 18.27
N TRP A 398 8.44 32.13 17.33
CA TRP A 398 8.05 30.72 17.21
C TRP A 398 9.15 29.74 17.64
N ARG A 399 10.30 30.26 18.10
CA ARG A 399 11.41 29.43 18.55
C ARG A 399 10.99 28.58 19.75
N ASN A 400 11.29 27.28 19.71
CA ASN A 400 10.94 26.30 20.73
C ASN A 400 9.41 26.09 20.94
N ARG A 401 8.60 26.45 19.94
CA ARG A 401 7.13 26.35 19.97
C ARG A 401 6.55 25.60 18.76
N PRO A 402 6.90 24.32 18.52
CA PRO A 402 6.38 23.57 17.40
C PRO A 402 4.89 23.21 17.60
N VAL A 403 4.19 23.07 16.48
CA VAL A 403 2.83 22.53 16.44
C VAL A 403 2.87 21.02 16.61
N CYS A 404 2.07 20.49 17.52
CA CYS A 404 1.97 19.07 17.77
C CYS A 404 0.87 18.40 16.95
N TYR A 405 1.16 17.21 16.45
CA TYR A 405 0.17 16.31 15.85
C TYR A 405 0.38 14.87 16.33
N SER A 406 -0.65 14.04 16.25
CA SER A 406 -0.54 12.62 16.62
C SER A 406 -0.24 11.75 15.39
N ALA A 407 0.98 11.23 15.29
CA ALA A 407 1.40 10.39 14.16
C ALA A 407 0.53 9.12 13.94
N PRO A 408 0.14 8.35 14.98
CA PRO A 408 -0.77 7.21 14.79
C PRO A 408 -2.13 7.62 14.25
N PHE A 409 -2.75 8.66 14.81
CA PHE A 409 -4.03 9.15 14.31
C PHE A 409 -3.89 9.61 12.87
N PHE A 410 -2.83 10.34 12.53
CA PHE A 410 -2.58 10.77 11.16
C PHE A 410 -2.53 9.59 10.18
N VAL A 411 -1.66 8.60 10.44
CA VAL A 411 -1.46 7.45 9.53
C VAL A 411 -2.74 6.61 9.43
N TYR A 412 -3.38 6.28 10.56
CA TYR A 412 -4.58 5.44 10.54
C TYR A 412 -5.79 6.16 9.95
N CYS A 413 -6.03 7.44 10.31
CA CYS A 413 -7.10 8.22 9.70
C CYS A 413 -6.89 8.40 8.20
N ASN A 414 -5.65 8.57 7.73
CA ASN A 414 -5.37 8.68 6.30
C ASN A 414 -5.70 7.38 5.55
N CYS A 415 -5.25 6.23 6.08
CA CYS A 415 -5.51 4.94 5.44
C CYS A 415 -7.01 4.61 5.42
N ILE A 416 -7.70 4.75 6.55
CA ILE A 416 -9.13 4.47 6.66
C ILE A 416 -9.94 5.47 5.85
N GLY A 417 -9.63 6.76 5.98
CA GLY A 417 -10.32 7.84 5.27
C GLY A 417 -10.26 7.65 3.77
N PHE A 418 -9.10 7.24 3.24
CA PHE A 418 -8.93 7.00 1.82
C PHE A 418 -9.79 5.84 1.33
N VAL A 419 -9.76 4.69 2.03
CA VAL A 419 -10.61 3.54 1.69
C VAL A 419 -12.10 3.87 1.78
N VAL A 420 -12.51 4.66 2.78
CA VAL A 420 -13.91 5.07 2.97
C VAL A 420 -14.38 6.00 1.84
N VAL A 421 -13.59 7.01 1.49
CA VAL A 421 -13.91 7.93 0.37
C VAL A 421 -14.04 7.16 -0.94
N GLU A 422 -13.10 6.28 -1.21
CA GLU A 422 -13.06 5.46 -2.43
C GLU A 422 -14.24 4.48 -2.51
N ALA A 423 -14.60 3.85 -1.37
CA ALA A 423 -15.77 2.98 -1.27
C ALA A 423 -17.08 3.77 -1.46
N ALA A 424 -17.20 4.96 -0.86
CA ALA A 424 -18.37 5.82 -0.99
C ALA A 424 -18.58 6.28 -2.44
N GLN A 425 -17.49 6.58 -3.16
CA GLN A 425 -17.51 7.00 -4.56
C GLN A 425 -17.57 5.82 -5.56
N ARG A 426 -17.58 4.56 -5.09
CA ARG A 426 -17.51 3.35 -5.94
C ARG A 426 -16.40 3.43 -7.00
N ARG A 427 -15.20 3.86 -6.57
CA ARG A 427 -14.08 4.13 -7.47
C ARG A 427 -13.50 2.90 -8.16
N GLY A 428 -13.51 1.74 -7.51
CA GLY A 428 -12.97 0.50 -8.10
C GLY A 428 -13.68 0.12 -9.41
N PRO A 429 -15.01 -0.11 -9.39
CA PRO A 429 -15.76 -0.47 -10.60
C PRO A 429 -15.70 0.61 -11.67
N SER A 430 -15.77 1.90 -11.29
CA SER A 430 -15.72 3.00 -12.27
C SER A 430 -14.34 3.12 -12.92
N ALA A 431 -13.26 3.05 -12.15
CA ALA A 431 -11.91 3.10 -12.69
C ALA A 431 -11.60 1.90 -13.60
N ALA A 432 -12.10 0.71 -13.26
CA ALA A 432 -11.97 -0.47 -14.11
C ALA A 432 -12.73 -0.32 -15.44
N ALA A 433 -13.97 0.19 -15.39
CA ALA A 433 -14.79 0.40 -16.59
C ALA A 433 -14.15 1.43 -17.53
N THR A 434 -13.55 2.51 -17.01
CA THR A 434 -12.93 3.56 -17.81
C THR A 434 -11.50 3.27 -18.24
N PHE A 435 -10.89 2.16 -17.83
CA PHE A 435 -9.48 1.86 -18.08
C PHE A 435 -9.06 2.07 -19.54
N TRP A 436 -9.81 1.49 -20.47
CA TRP A 436 -9.53 1.61 -21.91
C TRP A 436 -9.99 2.95 -22.51
N GLY A 437 -10.88 3.69 -21.83
CA GLY A 437 -11.30 5.04 -22.22
C GLY A 437 -10.30 6.14 -21.83
N ASP A 438 -9.45 5.87 -20.85
CA ASP A 438 -8.38 6.78 -20.40
C ASP A 438 -7.18 6.84 -21.37
N ALA A 439 -7.14 5.95 -22.36
CA ALA A 439 -6.16 5.98 -23.44
C ALA A 439 -6.69 6.82 -24.62
N PRO A 440 -5.95 7.82 -25.12
CA PRO A 440 -6.36 8.58 -26.29
C PRO A 440 -6.51 7.66 -27.51
N SER A 441 -7.70 7.63 -28.12
CA SER A 441 -7.95 6.84 -29.33
C SER A 441 -7.46 7.57 -30.57
N THR A 442 -6.76 6.88 -31.47
CA THR A 442 -6.35 7.42 -32.78
C THR A 442 -7.40 7.17 -33.86
N LEU A 443 -8.10 6.03 -33.78
CA LEU A 443 -9.17 5.66 -34.70
C LEU A 443 -10.35 5.00 -33.97
N CYS A 444 -11.55 5.55 -34.19
CA CYS A 444 -12.80 5.06 -33.62
C CYS A 444 -13.72 4.47 -34.70
N LEU A 445 -14.65 3.60 -34.27
CA LEU A 445 -15.79 3.17 -35.07
C LEU A 445 -16.91 4.21 -34.96
N ASN A 446 -17.57 4.55 -36.07
CA ASN A 446 -18.68 5.51 -36.06
C ASN A 446 -20.04 4.79 -35.97
N MET A 447 -20.52 4.53 -34.76
CA MET A 447 -21.81 3.87 -34.54
C MET A 447 -22.88 4.92 -34.25
N ASP A 448 -23.86 5.07 -35.15
CA ASP A 448 -24.98 6.02 -35.01
C ASP A 448 -24.55 7.49 -34.84
N GLY A 449 -23.44 7.88 -35.48
CA GLY A 449 -22.89 9.24 -35.33
C GLY A 449 -22.06 9.43 -34.06
N MET A 450 -21.88 8.39 -33.24
CA MET A 450 -21.01 8.41 -32.07
C MET A 450 -19.68 7.71 -32.36
N ALA A 451 -18.58 8.35 -31.95
CA ALA A 451 -17.25 7.74 -31.99
C ALA A 451 -17.09 6.73 -30.85
N VAL A 452 -17.03 5.45 -31.21
CA VAL A 452 -16.88 4.30 -30.30
C VAL A 452 -15.43 3.79 -30.35
N VAL A 453 -14.81 3.66 -29.17
CA VAL A 453 -13.41 3.24 -29.08
C VAL A 453 -13.29 1.73 -29.34
N SER A 454 -12.32 1.31 -30.15
CA SER A 454 -12.23 -0.08 -30.61
C SER A 454 -10.80 -0.65 -30.70
N GLY A 455 -9.81 -0.02 -30.05
CA GLY A 455 -8.49 -0.64 -29.83
C GLY A 455 -7.28 0.01 -30.51
N ALA A 456 -7.49 1.05 -31.32
CA ALA A 456 -6.42 1.93 -31.80
C ALA A 456 -6.17 3.07 -30.81
N PHE A 457 -5.04 3.02 -30.11
CA PHE A 457 -4.65 4.03 -29.12
C PHE A 457 -3.37 4.76 -29.54
N SER A 458 -3.22 5.99 -29.04
CA SER A 458 -2.00 6.78 -29.17
C SER A 458 -0.85 6.14 -28.39
N MET A 459 0.37 6.40 -28.86
CA MET A 459 1.62 6.00 -28.20
C MET A 459 1.86 6.75 -26.88
N ASP A 460 1.06 7.78 -26.56
CA ASP A 460 1.15 8.54 -25.31
C ASP A 460 0.78 7.71 -24.06
N GLY A 461 0.07 6.59 -24.26
CA GLY A 461 -0.34 5.68 -23.18
C GLY A 461 -1.64 6.09 -22.49
N ALA A 462 -2.11 5.25 -21.58
CA ALA A 462 -3.27 5.50 -20.74
C ALA A 462 -2.88 6.27 -19.48
N THR A 463 -3.83 7.04 -18.94
CA THR A 463 -3.63 7.82 -17.72
C THR A 463 -3.46 6.89 -16.50
N PRO A 464 -2.32 6.96 -15.77
CA PRO A 464 -2.13 6.19 -14.54
C PRO A 464 -3.13 6.56 -13.45
N ILE A 465 -3.59 5.57 -12.67
CA ILE A 465 -4.64 5.75 -11.64
C ILE A 465 -4.28 6.79 -10.59
N ILE A 466 -2.98 6.97 -10.31
CA ILE A 466 -2.51 7.93 -9.29
C ILE A 466 -2.93 9.36 -9.61
N TYR A 467 -3.02 9.74 -10.89
CA TYR A 467 -3.45 11.09 -11.29
C TYR A 467 -4.95 11.28 -11.06
N THR A 468 -5.74 10.23 -11.32
CA THR A 468 -7.19 10.22 -11.07
C THR A 468 -7.51 10.27 -9.57
N LEU A 469 -6.69 9.61 -8.75
CA LEU A 469 -6.85 9.56 -7.29
C LEU A 469 -6.23 10.76 -6.56
N MET A 470 -5.38 11.55 -7.22
CA MET A 470 -4.61 12.62 -6.59
C MET A 470 -5.47 13.65 -5.83
N PRO A 471 -6.63 14.11 -6.35
CA PRO A 471 -7.49 15.04 -5.63
C PRO A 471 -8.02 14.44 -4.31
N ASP A 472 -8.50 13.19 -4.36
CA ASP A 472 -9.05 12.50 -3.19
C ASP A 472 -7.94 12.23 -2.16
N ILE A 473 -6.75 11.82 -2.61
CA ILE A 473 -5.56 11.64 -1.77
C ILE A 473 -5.20 12.96 -1.08
N ALA A 474 -5.14 14.08 -1.80
CA ALA A 474 -4.76 15.37 -1.24
C ALA A 474 -5.74 15.83 -0.16
N VAL A 475 -7.05 15.71 -0.41
CA VAL A 475 -8.10 16.06 0.55
C VAL A 475 -8.00 15.19 1.79
N VAL A 476 -7.93 13.87 1.63
CA VAL A 476 -7.86 12.92 2.76
C VAL A 476 -6.59 13.13 3.58
N LEU A 477 -5.46 13.40 2.93
CA LEU A 477 -4.19 13.67 3.60
C LEU A 477 -4.27 14.91 4.48
N MET A 478 -4.80 16.02 3.94
CA MET A 478 -4.94 17.27 4.67
C MET A 478 -5.95 17.17 5.81
N VAL A 479 -7.11 16.54 5.57
CA VAL A 479 -8.12 16.30 6.61
C VAL A 479 -7.56 15.42 7.73
N SER A 480 -6.87 14.34 7.39
CA SER A 480 -6.27 13.43 8.37
C SER A 480 -5.19 14.12 9.20
N TRP A 481 -4.42 15.02 8.58
CA TRP A 481 -3.43 15.81 9.30
C TRP A 481 -4.10 16.79 10.27
N LEU A 482 -5.14 17.52 9.85
CA LEU A 482 -5.90 18.41 10.74
C LEU A 482 -6.57 17.65 11.89
N VAL A 483 -7.17 16.49 11.61
CA VAL A 483 -7.75 15.59 12.62
C VAL A 483 -6.66 15.14 13.61
N SER A 484 -5.45 14.86 13.14
CA SER A 484 -4.35 14.46 14.02
C SER A 484 -3.87 15.57 14.96
N ILE A 485 -3.97 16.84 14.55
CA ILE A 485 -3.71 18.02 15.38
C ILE A 485 -4.82 18.19 16.41
N ALA A 486 -6.09 18.10 15.98
CA ALA A 486 -7.24 18.18 16.87
C ALA A 486 -7.24 17.05 17.91
N ALA A 487 -6.94 15.82 17.50
CA ALA A 487 -6.78 14.68 18.39
C ALA A 487 -5.68 14.92 19.42
N HIS A 488 -4.53 15.49 19.01
CA HIS A 488 -3.49 15.87 19.95
C HIS A 488 -3.99 16.88 20.97
N LYS A 489 -4.67 17.96 20.53
CA LYS A 489 -5.26 18.97 21.42
C LYS A 489 -6.20 18.37 22.46
N VAL A 490 -7.05 17.43 22.06
CA VAL A 490 -8.00 16.76 22.97
C VAL A 490 -7.27 15.89 24.00
N LEU A 491 -6.20 15.21 23.59
CA LEU A 491 -5.45 14.30 24.46
C LEU A 491 -4.48 15.00 25.43
N THR A 492 -3.90 16.14 25.04
CA THR A 492 -2.85 16.83 25.81
C THR A 492 -3.23 18.23 26.28
N GLY A 493 -4.35 18.78 25.81
CA GLY A 493 -4.85 20.10 26.18
C GLY A 493 -4.21 21.28 25.44
N SER A 494 -3.17 21.06 24.62
CA SER A 494 -2.47 22.13 23.89
C SER A 494 -2.12 21.70 22.46
N VAL A 495 -2.12 22.67 21.53
CA VAL A 495 -1.72 22.46 20.13
C VAL A 495 -0.24 22.78 19.92
N VAL A 496 0.28 23.72 20.69
CA VAL A 496 1.66 24.20 20.60
C VAL A 496 2.42 23.73 21.83
N LEU A 497 3.59 23.14 21.60
CA LEU A 497 4.42 22.61 22.66
C LEU A 497 5.42 23.64 23.16
N GLU A 498 5.55 23.77 24.49
CA GLU A 498 6.60 24.61 25.07
C GLU A 498 7.85 23.77 25.37
N MET A 499 8.91 23.92 24.57
CA MET A 499 10.16 23.15 24.73
C MET A 499 11.25 23.90 25.49
N THR A 500 10.94 24.96 26.24
CA THR A 500 11.92 25.78 26.98
C THR A 500 12.76 24.97 27.97
N TRP A 501 12.17 23.91 28.55
CA TRP A 501 12.86 23.02 29.49
C TRP A 501 14.02 22.23 28.86
N THR A 502 13.97 21.98 27.55
CA THR A 502 14.97 21.15 26.85
C THR A 502 16.36 21.77 26.91
N ALA A 503 16.45 23.11 26.95
CA ALA A 503 17.69 23.85 27.09
C ALA A 503 18.43 23.57 28.42
N GLN A 504 17.74 23.07 29.44
CA GLN A 504 18.29 22.82 30.77
C GLN A 504 18.79 21.36 30.94
N ASN A 505 18.50 20.48 29.98
CA ASN A 505 18.82 19.06 30.05
C ASN A 505 20.04 18.74 29.16
N ALA A 506 21.10 18.20 29.76
CA ALA A 506 22.38 17.92 29.10
C ALA A 506 22.25 16.86 27.99
N PHE A 507 21.36 15.87 28.14
CA PHE A 507 21.11 14.89 27.09
C PHE A 507 20.34 15.52 25.90
N VAL A 508 19.23 16.20 26.17
CA VAL A 508 18.37 16.75 25.11
C VAL A 508 19.09 17.86 24.33
N ASN A 509 19.98 18.63 24.97
CA ASN A 509 20.83 19.61 24.31
C ASN A 509 21.79 19.01 23.27
N GLN A 510 22.10 17.71 23.35
CA GLN A 510 22.94 17.02 22.37
C GLN A 510 22.13 16.48 21.19
N VAL A 511 20.79 16.58 21.23
CA VAL A 511 19.90 16.05 20.21
C VAL A 511 19.28 17.21 19.42
N ALA A 512 19.21 17.09 18.10
CA ALA A 512 18.50 18.07 17.29
C ALA A 512 17.02 18.12 17.70
N LEU A 513 16.48 19.31 17.97
CA LEU A 513 15.09 19.51 18.39
C LEU A 513 14.22 19.92 17.19
N PRO A 514 12.91 19.60 17.21
CA PRO A 514 12.01 20.06 16.16
C PRO A 514 11.74 21.55 16.34
N GLN A 515 11.40 22.26 15.27
CA GLN A 515 11.17 23.70 15.35
C GLN A 515 9.77 24.12 14.89
N TRP A 516 9.24 23.51 13.82
CA TRP A 516 7.95 23.89 13.24
C TRP A 516 6.80 22.98 13.65
N VAL A 517 6.98 21.67 13.44
CA VAL A 517 5.96 20.65 13.66
C VAL A 517 6.61 19.45 14.34
N THR A 518 5.92 18.81 15.27
CA THR A 518 6.43 17.62 15.97
C THR A 518 5.32 16.61 16.22
N SER A 519 5.65 15.34 16.10
CA SER A 519 4.84 14.22 16.60
C SER A 519 5.37 13.68 17.94
N LEU A 520 6.55 14.13 18.36
CA LEU A 520 7.18 13.73 19.60
C LEU A 520 6.51 14.41 20.80
N ASP A 521 6.19 13.64 21.84
CA ASP A 521 5.63 14.13 23.09
C ASP A 521 6.74 14.69 24.02
N LEU A 522 7.33 15.83 23.63
CA LEU A 522 8.41 16.53 24.35
C LEU A 522 7.89 17.46 25.47
N ASP A 523 6.70 17.18 26.00
CA ASP A 523 6.03 18.00 27.00
C ASP A 523 6.65 17.83 28.40
N LYS A 524 6.53 18.85 29.26
CA LYS A 524 7.00 18.85 30.65
C LYS A 524 6.44 17.65 31.44
N LYS A 525 5.24 17.16 31.11
CA LYS A 525 4.63 15.96 31.73
C LYS A 525 5.46 14.67 31.59
N ASN A 526 6.33 14.61 30.57
CA ASN A 526 7.23 13.48 30.32
C ASN A 526 8.61 13.65 30.95
N THR A 527 8.77 14.68 31.78
CA THR A 527 9.96 14.87 32.63
C THR A 527 9.67 14.43 34.07
N ILE A 528 10.73 14.32 34.87
CA ILE A 528 10.63 14.16 36.33
C ILE A 528 11.37 15.34 36.95
N ALA A 529 10.69 16.10 37.79
CA ALA A 529 11.32 17.14 38.58
C ALA A 529 12.01 16.51 39.80
N ILE A 530 13.33 16.69 39.92
CA ILE A 530 14.08 16.33 41.14
C ILE A 530 14.80 17.60 41.59
N GLY A 531 14.32 18.20 42.67
CA GLY A 531 14.73 19.54 43.08
C GLY A 531 14.31 20.59 42.04
N THR A 532 15.25 21.43 41.60
CA THR A 532 15.03 22.49 40.61
C THR A 532 15.29 22.08 39.16
N LYS A 533 15.72 20.83 38.91
CA LYS A 533 16.08 20.32 37.59
C LYS A 533 15.05 19.34 37.04
N LEU A 534 14.86 19.37 35.71
CA LEU A 534 13.97 18.48 34.97
C LEU A 534 14.77 17.37 34.28
N TYR A 535 14.49 16.14 34.69
CA TYR A 535 15.13 14.93 34.18
C TYR A 535 14.30 14.32 33.05
N CYS A 536 14.97 13.89 32.00
CA CYS A 536 14.42 13.17 30.87
C CYS A 536 14.09 11.73 31.29
N ARG A 537 12.85 11.27 31.04
CA ARG A 537 12.46 9.88 31.28
C ARG A 537 13.08 8.95 30.23
N PRO A 538 13.39 7.69 30.58
CA PRO A 538 13.90 6.74 29.60
C PRO A 538 12.97 6.50 28.39
N SER A 539 11.65 6.63 28.58
CA SER A 539 10.69 6.47 27.47
C SER A 539 10.83 7.57 26.42
N LEU A 540 11.24 8.77 26.86
CA LEU A 540 11.51 9.90 25.98
C LEU A 540 12.84 9.72 25.24
N MET A 541 13.85 9.14 25.89
CA MET A 541 15.11 8.78 25.21
C MET A 541 14.87 7.81 24.06
N VAL A 542 14.04 6.77 24.28
CA VAL A 542 13.70 5.79 23.23
C VAL A 542 12.87 6.41 22.11
N LEU A 543 11.95 7.33 22.44
CA LEU A 543 11.22 8.12 21.46
C LEU A 543 12.16 8.98 20.60
N LEU A 544 13.23 9.51 21.19
CA LEU A 544 14.28 10.27 20.51
C LEU A 544 15.27 9.38 19.73
N GLY A 545 15.12 8.05 19.78
CA GLY A 545 15.94 7.10 19.03
C GLY A 545 17.15 6.54 19.78
N TYR A 546 17.18 6.68 21.11
CA TYR A 546 18.27 6.19 21.96
C TYR A 546 17.79 5.18 22.99
N CYS A 547 18.59 4.15 23.27
CA CYS A 547 18.29 3.13 24.27
C CYS A 547 19.47 2.90 25.21
N THR A 548 19.20 2.29 26.36
CA THR A 548 20.20 2.03 27.39
C THR A 548 20.53 0.56 27.48
N VAL A 549 21.82 0.24 27.52
CA VAL A 549 22.34 -1.10 27.78
C VAL A 549 23.30 -1.06 28.97
N TYR A 550 23.46 -2.18 29.65
CA TYR A 550 24.45 -2.35 30.71
C TYR A 550 25.18 -3.68 30.50
N ASP A 551 26.38 -3.76 31.07
CA ASP A 551 27.21 -4.96 31.05
C ASP A 551 26.76 -5.92 32.17
N ASP A 552 26.21 -7.07 31.79
CA ASP A 552 25.69 -8.10 32.71
C ASP A 552 26.81 -8.82 33.47
N ASN A 553 28.02 -8.84 32.92
CA ASN A 553 29.18 -9.44 33.58
C ASN A 553 29.76 -8.51 34.67
N LYS A 554 29.68 -7.19 34.45
CA LYS A 554 30.25 -6.18 35.33
C LYS A 554 29.25 -5.68 36.39
N TYR A 555 27.96 -5.58 36.04
CA TYR A 555 26.92 -5.05 36.92
C TYR A 555 25.74 -6.02 36.97
N ARG A 556 25.53 -6.67 38.12
CA ARG A 556 24.28 -7.40 38.39
C ARG A 556 23.24 -6.44 38.96
N LEU A 557 22.19 -6.17 38.18
CA LEU A 557 21.00 -5.51 38.71
C LEU A 557 20.44 -6.34 39.87
N PRO A 558 20.05 -5.72 41.01
CA PRO A 558 19.36 -6.44 42.08
C PRO A 558 18.09 -7.09 41.51
N LYS A 559 18.01 -8.42 41.54
CA LYS A 559 16.78 -9.14 41.20
C LYS A 559 15.70 -8.76 42.21
N ASP A 560 14.74 -7.97 41.76
CA ASP A 560 13.47 -7.69 42.45
C ASP A 560 13.58 -7.18 43.91
N GLU A 561 14.41 -6.17 44.17
CA GLU A 561 14.18 -5.27 45.32
C GLU A 561 13.63 -3.93 44.86
N HIS A 562 12.54 -3.53 45.52
CA HIS A 562 11.74 -2.34 45.24
C HIS A 562 12.60 -1.06 45.15
N LEU A 563 12.97 -0.64 43.94
CA LEU A 563 13.26 0.76 43.66
C LEU A 563 11.93 1.53 43.68
N ASN A 564 11.42 1.75 44.90
CA ASN A 564 10.37 2.70 45.20
C ASN A 564 10.93 4.11 44.96
N PHE A 565 10.93 4.58 43.71
CA PHE A 565 10.75 6.01 43.52
C PHE A 565 9.29 6.33 43.80
N SER A 566 9.04 6.68 45.06
CA SER A 566 7.78 7.25 45.54
C SER A 566 7.46 8.49 44.70
N SER A 567 6.50 8.36 43.79
CA SER A 567 5.79 9.48 43.18
C SER A 567 4.67 10.02 44.09
N HIS A 568 4.79 9.89 45.41
CA HIS A 568 3.68 10.07 46.35
C HIS A 568 3.84 11.24 47.35
N MET A 569 4.81 12.15 47.18
CA MET A 569 4.87 13.40 47.94
C MET A 569 5.06 14.62 47.03
N SER A 570 4.03 14.93 46.25
CA SER A 570 3.78 16.29 45.75
C SER A 570 2.35 16.37 45.18
N SER A 571 1.37 16.15 46.05
CA SER A 571 -0.03 16.49 45.77
C SER A 571 -0.70 16.87 47.08
N HIS A 572 -0.27 18.01 47.65
CA HIS A 572 -1.19 18.83 48.42
C HIS A 572 -1.59 20.00 47.54
N THR A 573 -2.85 19.91 47.12
CA THR A 573 -3.64 20.89 46.41
C THR A 573 -3.69 22.18 47.21
N GLU A 574 -3.18 23.29 46.65
CA GLU A 574 -3.63 24.62 47.04
C GLU A 574 -5.05 24.78 46.50
N ALA A 575 -6.04 24.66 47.38
CA ALA A 575 -7.38 25.17 47.16
C ALA A 575 -7.47 26.52 47.87
N THR A 576 -7.65 27.56 47.07
CA THR A 576 -7.96 28.92 47.50
C THR A 576 -9.36 28.94 48.09
N GLU A 577 -9.52 29.28 49.38
CA GLU A 577 -10.73 29.92 49.88
C GLU A 577 -10.47 30.70 51.19
N ALA A 578 -11.22 31.79 51.32
CA ALA A 578 -11.04 32.96 52.17
C ALA A 578 -10.85 32.74 53.68
N GLY A 579 -10.08 33.62 54.32
CA GLY A 579 -10.01 33.72 55.78
C GLY A 579 -9.08 34.82 56.28
N THR A 580 -9.68 35.84 56.89
CA THR A 580 -9.15 37.11 57.39
C THR A 580 -8.11 36.97 58.53
N SER A 581 -7.05 37.78 58.44
CA SER A 581 -6.24 38.41 59.51
C SER A 581 -6.47 38.07 60.99
N SER A 582 -5.40 37.68 61.71
CA SER A 582 -4.88 38.39 62.91
C SER A 582 -3.69 37.69 63.60
N VAL A 583 -2.65 38.49 63.89
CA VAL A 583 -1.83 38.63 65.12
C VAL A 583 -1.28 37.37 65.86
N GLY A 584 0.05 37.34 66.11
CA GLY A 584 0.58 36.83 67.39
C GLY A 584 1.90 36.05 67.41
N THR A 585 3.02 36.75 67.59
CA THR A 585 4.17 36.45 68.51
C THR A 585 4.78 35.04 68.69
N SER A 586 6.08 34.97 68.35
CA SER A 586 7.22 34.63 69.22
C SER A 586 7.74 33.17 69.44
N THR A 587 9.06 33.05 69.19
CA THR A 587 10.13 32.33 69.93
C THR A 587 10.39 30.81 69.85
N MET A 588 11.70 30.53 69.71
CA MET A 588 12.54 29.45 70.28
C MET A 588 13.06 28.31 69.38
N ARG A 589 14.37 28.42 69.14
CA ARG A 589 15.43 27.39 69.08
C ARG A 589 15.05 25.97 69.54
N GLY A 590 15.47 24.98 68.75
CA GLY A 590 15.65 23.59 69.17
C GLY A 590 16.59 22.82 68.25
N LYS A 591 17.89 22.85 68.54
CA LYS A 591 18.93 21.97 67.96
C LYS A 591 18.77 20.60 68.64
N VAL A 592 18.51 19.53 67.89
CA VAL A 592 18.66 18.15 68.41
C VAL A 592 19.84 17.50 67.71
N MET A 593 20.88 17.28 68.50
CA MET A 593 22.12 16.59 68.20
C MET A 593 21.93 15.14 68.69
N VAL A 594 22.12 14.15 67.81
CA VAL A 594 22.14 12.73 68.20
C VAL A 594 23.59 12.25 68.20
N GLN A 595 24.02 11.78 69.37
CA GLN A 595 25.35 11.26 69.68
C GLN A 595 25.48 9.79 69.22
N PRO A 596 26.66 9.33 68.76
CA PRO A 596 26.84 7.96 68.27
C PRO A 596 27.12 6.96 69.41
N GLN A 597 26.53 5.77 69.35
CA GLN A 597 26.93 4.61 70.15
C GLN A 597 28.07 3.84 69.45
N PRO A 598 29.13 3.42 70.17
CA PRO A 598 30.21 2.62 69.61
C PRO A 598 29.95 1.11 69.77
N GLY A 599 30.39 0.33 68.78
CA GLY A 599 30.69 -1.10 68.97
C GLY A 599 29.77 -2.11 68.30
N ARG A 600 29.94 -2.31 66.98
CA ARG A 600 29.73 -3.63 66.36
C ARG A 600 30.62 -3.73 65.11
N PRO A 601 31.41 -4.81 64.93
CA PRO A 601 32.36 -4.91 63.83
C PRO A 601 31.61 -4.90 62.50
N SER A 602 31.95 -3.95 61.63
CA SER A 602 31.49 -3.92 60.25
C SER A 602 32.06 -5.13 59.53
N LYS A 603 31.16 -6.02 59.08
CA LYS A 603 31.49 -6.87 57.93
C LYS A 603 31.73 -5.93 56.75
N ALA A 604 32.82 -6.18 56.02
CA ALA A 604 33.25 -5.43 54.86
C ALA A 604 32.07 -5.15 53.91
N PRO A 605 31.97 -3.93 53.35
CA PRO A 605 31.01 -3.66 52.29
C PRO A 605 31.45 -4.47 51.07
N SER A 606 30.62 -5.43 50.66
CA SER A 606 30.70 -5.96 49.31
C SER A 606 30.45 -4.79 48.35
N SER A 607 31.48 -4.39 47.61
CA SER A 607 31.43 -3.34 46.59
C SER A 607 30.45 -3.74 45.49
N HIS A 608 29.17 -3.43 45.67
CA HIS A 608 28.28 -3.25 44.54
C HIS A 608 28.69 -1.92 43.90
N GLU A 609 29.46 -1.96 42.81
CA GLU A 609 29.65 -0.78 41.97
C GLU A 609 28.26 -0.31 41.48
N ASP A 610 28.00 1.00 41.59
CA ASP A 610 26.78 1.62 41.08
C ASP A 610 26.61 1.29 39.58
N VAL A 611 25.37 1.02 39.16
CA VAL A 611 25.09 0.55 37.79
C VAL A 611 25.37 1.68 36.78
N HIS A 612 26.29 1.42 35.85
CA HIS A 612 26.56 2.31 34.71
C HIS A 612 25.69 1.93 33.52
N TYR A 613 24.88 2.88 33.04
CA TYR A 613 24.10 2.69 31.81
C TYR A 613 24.78 3.34 30.62
N MET A 614 25.03 2.57 29.56
CA MET A 614 25.53 3.07 28.29
C MET A 614 24.36 3.43 27.38
N VAL A 615 24.35 4.65 26.87
CA VAL A 615 23.34 5.15 25.92
C VAL A 615 23.83 4.91 24.51
N ILE A 616 23.04 4.21 23.70
CA ILE A 616 23.36 3.88 22.31
C ILE A 616 22.20 4.23 21.39
N SER A 617 22.48 4.41 20.10
CA SER A 617 21.41 4.53 19.09
C SER A 617 20.58 3.24 19.06
N ILE A 618 19.26 3.38 18.90
CA ILE A 618 18.36 2.23 18.84
C ILE A 618 18.69 1.26 17.69
N TYR A 619 19.24 1.76 16.58
CA TYR A 619 19.67 0.89 15.47
C TYR A 619 20.81 -0.07 15.87
N GLY A 620 21.53 0.25 16.94
CA GLY A 620 22.59 -0.60 17.49
C GLY A 620 22.10 -1.59 18.54
N LEU A 621 20.81 -1.63 18.90
CA LEU A 621 20.32 -2.42 20.02
C LEU A 621 20.49 -3.92 19.80
N LEU A 622 20.05 -4.46 18.66
CA LEU A 622 20.22 -5.88 18.34
C LEU A 622 21.71 -6.26 18.25
N ALA A 623 22.53 -5.39 17.68
CA ALA A 623 23.98 -5.60 17.63
C ALA A 623 24.62 -5.56 19.03
N ALA A 624 24.10 -4.74 19.95
CA ALA A 624 24.56 -4.70 21.33
C ALA A 624 24.15 -5.96 22.10
N THR A 625 22.95 -6.49 21.91
CA THR A 625 22.44 -7.62 22.71
C THR A 625 22.86 -8.98 22.19
N PHE A 626 22.99 -9.17 20.87
CA PHE A 626 23.32 -10.47 20.28
C PHE A 626 24.82 -10.62 19.98
N PRO A 627 25.52 -11.59 20.61
CA PRO A 627 26.98 -11.72 20.48
C PRO A 627 27.48 -11.95 19.04
N TRP A 628 26.70 -12.65 18.22
CA TRP A 628 27.08 -12.95 16.83
C TRP A 628 26.99 -11.72 15.91
N ILE A 629 25.99 -10.85 16.10
CA ILE A 629 25.87 -9.58 15.38
C ILE A 629 26.98 -8.62 15.81
N ARG A 630 27.30 -8.58 17.11
CA ARG A 630 28.33 -7.69 17.66
C ARG A 630 29.73 -7.94 17.11
N LYS A 631 30.03 -9.18 16.70
CA LYS A 631 31.30 -9.52 16.04
C LYS A 631 31.47 -8.78 14.71
N VAL A 632 30.36 -8.54 14.01
CA VAL A 632 30.31 -7.88 12.70
C VAL A 632 30.17 -6.37 12.84
N TYR A 633 29.35 -5.89 13.79
CA TYR A 633 29.10 -4.46 13.99
C TYR A 633 29.15 -4.08 15.48
N GLN A 634 30.02 -3.14 15.83
CA GLN A 634 30.13 -2.59 17.20
C GLN A 634 29.39 -1.26 17.30
N PRO A 635 28.30 -1.18 18.07
CA PRO A 635 27.58 0.07 18.27
C PRO A 635 28.45 1.13 18.95
N GLN A 636 28.27 2.39 18.53
CA GLN A 636 28.89 3.55 19.16
C GLN A 636 28.13 3.94 20.42
N ILE A 637 28.88 4.32 21.46
CA ILE A 637 28.32 4.85 22.71
C ILE A 637 28.12 6.36 22.55
N PHE A 638 26.88 6.80 22.73
CA PHE A 638 26.50 8.22 22.66
C PHE A 638 26.85 8.94 23.96
N GLY A 639 26.68 8.26 25.10
CA GLY A 639 27.03 8.77 26.41
C GLY A 639 26.80 7.71 27.49
N GLU A 640 27.15 8.07 28.71
CA GLU A 640 26.95 7.24 29.89
C GLU A 640 26.08 7.98 30.91
N ILE A 641 25.16 7.24 31.54
CA ILE A 641 24.35 7.71 32.66
C ILE A 641 24.90 7.08 33.93
N HIS A 642 25.35 7.94 34.84
CA HIS A 642 25.77 7.56 36.18
C HIS A 642 25.04 8.47 37.18
N GLN A 643 24.28 7.88 38.10
CA GLN A 643 23.49 8.60 39.12
C GLN A 643 22.64 9.75 38.54
N ASN A 644 21.85 9.45 37.50
CA ASN A 644 21.01 10.40 36.76
C ASN A 644 21.74 11.56 36.04
N LYS A 645 23.07 11.54 35.97
CA LYS A 645 23.87 12.53 35.23
C LYS A 645 24.27 11.95 33.87
N PHE A 646 23.90 12.64 32.79
CA PHE A 646 24.37 12.26 31.46
C PHE A 646 25.76 12.84 31.18
N THR A 647 26.67 11.99 30.71
CA THR A 647 28.00 12.39 30.25
C THR A 647 28.18 11.98 28.79
N PRO A 648 28.43 12.91 27.86
CA PRO A 648 28.64 12.56 26.47
C PRO A 648 29.94 11.78 26.30
N SER A 649 29.90 10.69 25.54
CA SER A 649 31.09 9.91 25.21
C SER A 649 31.80 10.51 23.99
N LYS A 650 33.10 10.24 23.85
CA LYS A 650 33.83 10.59 22.63
C LYS A 650 33.24 9.84 21.43
N SER A 651 33.21 10.47 20.26
CA SER A 651 32.62 9.90 19.04
C SER A 651 33.24 8.56 18.59
N ILE A 652 34.44 8.23 19.07
CA ILE A 652 35.15 6.99 18.77
C ILE A 652 34.84 5.85 19.74
N THR A 653 34.17 6.11 20.86
CA THR A 653 33.91 5.11 21.90
C THR A 653 32.85 4.10 21.42
N ARG A 654 33.16 2.81 21.49
CA ARG A 654 32.28 1.71 21.05
C ARG A 654 32.13 0.65 22.12
N ILE A 655 31.04 -0.11 22.03
CA ILE A 655 30.80 -1.27 22.89
C ILE A 655 31.90 -2.33 22.70
N GLU A 656 32.35 -2.92 23.80
CA GLU A 656 33.39 -3.95 23.80
C GLU A 656 32.87 -5.29 23.22
N LYS A 657 33.71 -5.99 22.45
CA LYS A 657 33.29 -7.24 21.78
C LYS A 657 33.06 -8.38 22.77
N ALA A 658 33.84 -8.43 23.85
CA ALA A 658 33.93 -9.59 24.75
C ALA A 658 32.83 -9.65 25.82
N HIS A 659 32.18 -8.53 26.17
CA HIS A 659 31.24 -8.47 27.28
C HIS A 659 29.79 -8.75 26.87
N ALA A 660 29.00 -9.34 27.76
CA ALA A 660 27.57 -9.57 27.51
C ALA A 660 26.78 -8.31 27.91
N TYR A 661 26.10 -7.68 26.95
CA TYR A 661 25.27 -6.51 27.21
C TYR A 661 23.80 -6.88 27.18
N VAL A 662 23.06 -6.39 28.17
CA VAL A 662 21.62 -6.62 28.29
C VAL A 662 20.89 -5.29 28.16
N TYR A 663 19.75 -5.33 27.46
CA TYR A 663 18.86 -4.18 27.36
C TYR A 663 18.33 -3.79 28.76
N SER A 664 18.44 -2.51 29.11
CA SER A 664 17.83 -1.95 30.31
C SER A 664 16.76 -0.93 29.94
N ARG A 665 15.77 -0.81 30.82
CA ARG A 665 14.77 0.25 30.77
C ARG A 665 15.37 1.63 31.01
N GLY A 666 16.61 1.70 31.47
CA GLY A 666 17.37 2.93 31.72
C GLY A 666 17.00 3.61 33.03
N ASP A 667 17.74 4.66 33.34
CA ASP A 667 17.45 5.59 34.43
C ASP A 667 17.18 6.99 33.87
N CYS A 668 16.58 7.87 34.67
CA CYS A 668 16.32 9.24 34.24
C CYS A 668 17.65 9.98 34.06
N CYS A 669 17.69 11.00 33.19
CA CYS A 669 18.92 11.78 33.01
C CYS A 669 18.69 13.28 32.90
N SER A 670 19.57 14.05 33.54
CA SER A 670 19.66 15.51 33.46
C SER A 670 20.88 15.96 32.68
#